data_AF-A0A9W8T928-F1
#
_entry.id   AF-A0A9W8T928-F1
#
_cell.length_a   1.000
_cell.length_b   1.000
_cell.length_c   1.000
_cell.angle_alpha   90.00
_cell.angle_beta   90.00
_cell.angle_gamma   90.00
#
_symmetry.space_group_name_H-M   'P 1'
#
loop_
_entity.id
_entity.type
_entity.pdbx_description
1 polymer ?
#
loop_
_entity_poly.entity_id
_entity_poly.type
_entity_poly.pdbx_seq_one_letter_code
_entity_poly.pdbx_strand_id
1 'polypeptide(L)'
;MPTHFSNDPPQVINQNDLHIANSRLEGSVDHGPSSGDERTVHNASGGGLEKLGTYDKYEITEDDCYEELGYSFPKWKKWYILTVIFWVQVSMNFNTSLYSNAIPGISEEFGVSAQGARCGAMIFLVLYAFGCELWAPWSEEFGRWPIMQASLFLVNIWQLPVALAPNFASIMVGRALGGLSSAGGSVTLGMIADMWEADNQQYAVAYVVFSSVGGSVLGPIVGGFTEQFLDWRWSIWIQLILGGFVQIVHFFTVPETRSTILMNRIAKKRRKETNANIWGPDELVPFQDRFSAKEILITWTRPFKMFLTEPIVLVLSLLSGFSDALIFMFIQSFALVYAQWDFSTIAVGLSFIPIGVGYLIAWLAFIPAIWKNVKERKEKPHDERAQYESRLWFLLYTAPCLPIGLIGFAWTIQGPPIHWIGSMVFAAIVGIANYSIYMATIDYMICAYGPYSASATGGNGWARDFLAGVLTVPATPFFQNIGKSSGKNLEYASTILFCISFVLVVAVYVIYWKGPALRKRSPFAQRLADERQEVQAEGRRGSIAYDNRRRSSAASADVERPTYSRQYSNSHRFFGESRVTPRGTPRGTPSASRANSVHNVRRSNTTMQVTIAPASTKTGAAIVRSLLSFENKSINIKALYRNVKKAPLEFTSYDNFTAIEADVSDASSLDFSGSDAVLAITPPVYDGRDIVAHAENVSKNVRDAVEKAGTVKRLVLLSSVGAEFSEGTGELKTNHTAEQVFKATNVPEIIFVRCTYFMENWTMSTETLKAPEPFFYSTITPLDFKVAMVAVKDIGQALASQLVKESTPPTKPHVLELHGPQPYTPLDVKNVLSQVLEKEVEARAVEKQDLPAFYGKIFPPQIINEWVEMATCFLPGGIAEKDTTNSGDVDIIRGKTELIEAIQAALN
;
A
#
# COMPACT_ATOMS: atom_id res chain seq x y z
N MET A 1 -52.25 -3.74 16.99
CA MET A 1 -52.45 -4.73 18.07
C MET A 1 -52.40 -6.13 17.47
N PRO A 2 -51.85 -7.15 18.16
CA PRO A 2 -50.43 -7.53 18.00
C PRO A 2 -50.16 -9.07 17.99
N THR A 3 -48.86 -9.44 18.00
CA THR A 3 -48.22 -10.71 18.46
C THR A 3 -48.45 -11.99 17.63
N HIS A 4 -47.45 -12.81 17.26
CA HIS A 4 -46.39 -13.43 18.08
C HIS A 4 -45.16 -13.83 17.25
N PHE A 5 -43.95 -13.50 17.73
CA PHE A 5 -42.75 -14.29 17.47
C PHE A 5 -42.61 -15.28 18.64
N SER A 6 -42.46 -16.58 18.34
CA SER A 6 -42.14 -17.59 19.36
C SER A 6 -40.64 -17.58 19.64
N ASN A 7 -40.29 -17.66 20.93
CA ASN A 7 -38.94 -17.80 21.46
C ASN A 7 -38.66 -19.29 21.72
N ASP A 8 -38.29 -20.06 20.69
CA ASP A 8 -37.73 -21.39 20.89
C ASP A 8 -36.41 -21.55 20.11
N PRO A 9 -35.33 -22.05 20.75
CA PRO A 9 -34.07 -22.35 20.07
C PRO A 9 -34.23 -23.58 19.14
N PRO A 10 -33.49 -23.67 18.02
CA PRO A 10 -33.56 -24.84 17.15
C PRO A 10 -33.08 -26.09 17.89
N GLN A 11 -33.96 -27.09 17.93
CA GLN A 11 -33.72 -28.41 18.52
C GLN A 11 -32.60 -29.16 17.81
N VAL A 12 -31.72 -29.76 18.60
CA VAL A 12 -30.65 -30.68 18.17
C VAL A 12 -31.27 -31.93 17.55
N ILE A 13 -30.86 -32.28 16.33
CA ILE A 13 -31.26 -33.53 15.66
C ILE A 13 -30.77 -34.73 16.49
N ASN A 14 -31.68 -35.65 16.80
CA ASN A 14 -31.42 -36.85 17.59
C ASN A 14 -30.51 -37.84 16.83
N GLN A 15 -29.45 -38.34 17.47
CA GLN A 15 -28.47 -39.28 16.89
C GLN A 15 -29.11 -40.60 16.38
N ASN A 16 -30.28 -40.97 16.89
CA ASN A 16 -30.98 -42.17 16.44
C ASN A 16 -31.56 -42.05 15.03
N ASP A 17 -31.93 -40.85 14.59
CA ASP A 17 -32.46 -40.64 13.23
C ASP A 17 -31.34 -40.67 12.18
N LEU A 18 -30.11 -40.30 12.56
CA LEU A 18 -28.93 -40.42 11.71
C LEU A 18 -28.50 -41.88 11.50
N HIS A 19 -28.64 -42.73 12.52
CA HIS A 19 -28.30 -44.15 12.45
C HIS A 19 -29.27 -44.97 11.57
N ILE A 20 -30.54 -44.59 11.53
CA ILE A 20 -31.56 -45.22 10.67
C ILE A 20 -31.35 -44.84 9.19
N ALA A 21 -30.86 -43.64 8.91
CA ALA A 21 -30.53 -43.21 7.55
C ALA A 21 -29.30 -43.95 6.99
N ASN A 22 -28.27 -44.15 7.81
CA ASN A 22 -27.02 -44.82 7.38
C ASN A 22 -27.20 -46.34 7.20
N SER A 23 -28.03 -46.99 8.02
CA SER A 23 -28.30 -48.44 7.89
C SER A 23 -29.10 -48.82 6.62
N ARG A 24 -29.75 -47.86 5.96
CA ARG A 24 -30.43 -48.08 4.67
C ARG A 24 -29.52 -47.94 3.45
N LEU A 25 -28.30 -47.44 3.63
CA LEU A 25 -27.34 -47.21 2.54
C LEU A 25 -26.30 -48.34 2.38
N GLU A 26 -26.12 -49.20 3.39
CA GLU A 26 -25.10 -50.27 3.37
C GLU A 26 -25.62 -51.65 2.92
N GLY A 27 -26.90 -51.78 2.57
CA GLY A 27 -27.52 -53.05 2.19
C GLY A 27 -27.75 -53.22 0.69
N SER A 28 -26.71 -53.27 -0.16
CA SER A 28 -26.80 -53.94 -1.47
C SER A 28 -25.47 -54.03 -2.22
N VAL A 29 -24.67 -55.06 -1.95
CA VAL A 29 -23.74 -55.62 -2.94
C VAL A 29 -23.70 -57.13 -2.75
N ASP A 30 -24.16 -57.91 -3.74
CA ASP A 30 -23.50 -59.17 -4.07
C ASP A 30 -23.80 -59.72 -5.48
N HIS A 31 -22.71 -60.19 -6.10
CA HIS A 31 -22.47 -61.18 -7.18
C HIS A 31 -22.99 -61.02 -8.64
N GLY A 32 -22.05 -61.12 -9.61
CA GLY A 32 -22.23 -61.16 -11.09
C GLY A 32 -22.62 -62.55 -11.65
N PRO A 33 -22.26 -62.99 -12.90
CA PRO A 33 -21.55 -62.32 -14.01
C PRO A 33 -22.18 -62.55 -15.43
N SER A 34 -21.53 -61.98 -16.47
CA SER A 34 -21.31 -62.53 -17.84
C SER A 34 -21.87 -61.79 -19.10
N SER A 35 -20.90 -61.52 -20.00
CA SER A 35 -20.91 -61.62 -21.48
C SER A 35 -21.53 -60.53 -22.37
N GLY A 36 -20.77 -60.13 -23.41
CA GLY A 36 -21.32 -59.69 -24.70
C GLY A 36 -20.74 -58.40 -25.27
N ASP A 37 -19.90 -58.54 -26.29
CA ASP A 37 -19.19 -57.50 -27.06
C ASP A 37 -20.05 -56.73 -28.09
N GLU A 38 -19.53 -55.56 -28.47
CA GLU A 38 -19.71 -54.82 -29.75
C GLU A 38 -21.02 -54.09 -30.13
N ARG A 39 -21.00 -52.74 -30.08
CA ARG A 39 -20.85 -51.86 -31.27
C ARG A 39 -20.95 -50.36 -30.94
N THR A 40 -19.94 -49.63 -31.40
CA THR A 40 -19.69 -48.19 -31.29
C THR A 40 -20.54 -47.34 -32.23
N VAL A 41 -21.25 -46.35 -31.69
CA VAL A 41 -21.70 -45.13 -32.39
C VAL A 41 -21.36 -43.94 -31.48
N HIS A 42 -20.36 -43.15 -31.87
CA HIS A 42 -20.01 -41.91 -31.17
C HIS A 42 -21.02 -40.80 -31.51
N ASN A 43 -21.68 -40.27 -30.48
CA ASN A 43 -22.22 -38.92 -30.50
C ASN A 43 -22.00 -38.26 -29.13
N ALA A 44 -21.72 -36.96 -29.19
CA ALA A 44 -21.17 -36.13 -28.13
C ALA A 44 -22.15 -35.82 -26.98
N SER A 45 -21.66 -35.89 -25.73
CA SER A 45 -22.08 -35.02 -24.60
C SER A 45 -21.32 -35.36 -23.31
N GLY A 46 -20.80 -34.33 -22.63
CA GLY A 46 -20.63 -34.32 -21.16
C GLY A 46 -19.34 -34.89 -20.58
N GLY A 47 -18.26 -34.11 -20.60
CA GLY A 47 -17.12 -34.32 -19.70
C GLY A 47 -17.53 -33.97 -18.27
N GLY A 48 -17.86 -34.99 -17.48
CA GLY A 48 -18.07 -34.88 -16.04
C GLY A 48 -16.75 -34.61 -15.33
N LEU A 49 -16.68 -33.47 -14.65
CA LEU A 49 -15.65 -33.17 -13.67
C LEU A 49 -15.64 -34.25 -12.57
N GLU A 50 -14.52 -34.95 -12.46
CA GLU A 50 -14.20 -35.77 -11.30
C GLU A 50 -14.20 -34.90 -10.04
N LYS A 51 -14.92 -35.38 -9.02
CA LYS A 51 -15.01 -34.77 -7.71
C LYS A 51 -13.67 -34.87 -6.98
N LEU A 52 -12.90 -33.78 -7.02
CA LEU A 52 -11.88 -33.44 -6.03
C LEU A 52 -12.47 -32.43 -5.04
N GLY A 53 -12.55 -32.82 -3.77
CA GLY A 53 -12.82 -31.95 -2.63
C GLY A 53 -12.31 -32.67 -1.40
N THR A 54 -11.59 -32.04 -0.48
CA THR A 54 -11.92 -30.77 0.20
C THR A 54 -10.73 -30.33 1.07
N TYR A 55 -10.30 -29.07 1.28
CA TYR A 55 -10.66 -27.73 0.80
C TYR A 55 -9.60 -26.69 1.29
N ASP A 56 -8.57 -26.35 0.50
CA ASP A 56 -7.71 -25.17 0.73
C ASP A 56 -8.38 -23.90 0.20
N LYS A 57 -8.39 -22.80 0.97
CA LYS A 57 -9.09 -21.57 0.60
C LYS A 57 -8.30 -20.85 -0.48
N TYR A 58 -8.81 -20.83 -1.72
CA TYR A 58 -8.20 -20.11 -2.83
C TYR A 58 -8.69 -18.66 -2.84
N GLU A 59 -7.78 -17.69 -2.63
CA GLU A 59 -8.09 -16.27 -2.73
C GLU A 59 -8.11 -15.83 -4.20
N ILE A 60 -9.22 -15.25 -4.65
CA ILE A 60 -9.33 -14.72 -6.01
C ILE A 60 -8.47 -13.47 -6.21
N THR A 61 -7.72 -13.42 -7.30
CA THR A 61 -6.94 -12.25 -7.70
C THR A 61 -7.70 -11.39 -8.71
N GLU A 62 -7.27 -10.13 -8.89
CA GLU A 62 -7.88 -9.24 -9.89
C GLU A 62 -7.73 -9.79 -11.32
N ASP A 63 -6.64 -10.50 -11.60
CA ASP A 63 -6.40 -11.16 -12.88
C ASP A 63 -7.41 -12.30 -13.14
N ASP A 64 -7.83 -13.03 -12.10
CA ASP A 64 -8.77 -14.16 -12.21
C ASP A 64 -10.23 -13.74 -12.51
N CYS A 65 -10.52 -12.44 -12.42
CA CYS A 65 -11.86 -11.89 -12.62
C CYS A 65 -11.88 -10.52 -13.34
N TYR A 66 -10.81 -10.15 -14.03
CA TYR A 66 -10.65 -8.83 -14.66
C TYR A 66 -11.83 -8.45 -15.57
N GLU A 67 -12.39 -9.41 -16.31
CA GLU A 67 -13.54 -9.20 -17.21
C GLU A 67 -14.83 -8.80 -16.46
N GLU A 68 -14.93 -9.12 -15.18
CA GLU A 68 -16.09 -8.83 -14.32
C GLU A 68 -15.89 -7.57 -13.44
N LEU A 69 -14.68 -7.01 -13.39
CA LEU A 69 -14.33 -5.81 -12.62
C LEU A 69 -14.75 -4.51 -13.33
N GLY A 70 -14.72 -3.40 -12.58
CA GLY A 70 -15.01 -2.05 -13.08
C GLY A 70 -14.14 -1.63 -14.28
N TYR A 71 -12.92 -2.16 -14.39
CA TYR A 71 -12.01 -1.95 -15.52
C TYR A 71 -12.58 -2.44 -16.85
N SER A 72 -13.40 -3.50 -16.84
CA SER A 72 -13.95 -4.11 -18.06
C SER A 72 -15.35 -3.61 -18.42
N PHE A 73 -15.89 -2.62 -17.69
CA PHE A 73 -17.17 -2.03 -18.03
C PHE A 73 -17.16 -1.43 -19.45
N PRO A 74 -18.25 -1.58 -20.23
CA PRO A 74 -18.38 -0.92 -21.52
C PRO A 74 -18.18 0.59 -21.38
N LYS A 75 -17.51 1.23 -22.36
CA LYS A 75 -17.21 2.67 -22.31
C LYS A 75 -18.45 3.53 -22.05
N TRP A 76 -19.59 3.18 -22.66
CA TRP A 76 -20.86 3.89 -22.44
C TRP A 76 -21.30 3.83 -20.97
N LYS A 77 -21.15 2.67 -20.32
CA LYS A 77 -21.50 2.47 -18.90
C LYS A 77 -20.57 3.26 -17.99
N LYS A 78 -19.25 3.26 -18.28
CA LYS A 78 -18.28 4.05 -17.53
C LYS A 78 -18.59 5.55 -17.59
N TRP A 79 -18.85 6.08 -18.80
CA TRP A 79 -19.21 7.50 -18.97
C TRP A 79 -20.58 7.84 -18.39
N TYR A 80 -21.54 6.91 -18.41
CA TYR A 80 -22.83 7.09 -17.76
C TYR A 80 -22.67 7.21 -16.24
N ILE A 81 -21.94 6.29 -15.59
CA ILE A 81 -21.62 6.37 -14.15
C ILE A 81 -20.91 7.68 -13.84
N LEU A 82 -19.93 8.07 -14.66
CA LEU A 82 -19.21 9.32 -14.50
C LEU A 82 -20.10 10.56 -14.63
N THR A 83 -21.14 10.51 -15.48
CA THR A 83 -22.13 11.59 -15.63
C THR A 83 -23.03 11.70 -14.40
N VAL A 84 -23.37 10.58 -13.75
CA VAL A 84 -24.08 10.62 -12.47
C VAL A 84 -23.19 11.21 -11.38
N ILE A 85 -21.92 10.77 -11.31
CA ILE A 85 -20.92 11.33 -10.38
C ILE A 85 -20.70 12.83 -10.63
N PHE A 86 -20.70 13.27 -11.89
CA PHE A 86 -20.65 14.67 -12.27
C PHE A 86 -21.76 15.47 -11.58
N TRP A 87 -23.01 14.99 -11.66
CA TRP A 87 -24.14 15.65 -11.01
C TRP A 87 -24.11 15.56 -9.48
N VAL A 88 -23.58 14.48 -8.91
CA VAL A 88 -23.30 14.37 -7.46
C VAL A 88 -22.37 15.48 -7.01
N GLN A 89 -21.26 15.65 -7.74
CA GLN A 89 -20.25 16.65 -7.42
C GLN A 89 -20.75 18.08 -7.65
N VAL A 90 -21.55 18.32 -8.70
CA VAL A 90 -22.25 19.58 -8.92
C VAL A 90 -23.17 19.87 -7.75
N SER A 91 -23.99 18.91 -7.32
CA SER A 91 -24.91 19.08 -6.19
C SER A 91 -24.19 19.44 -4.89
N MET A 92 -23.04 18.81 -4.60
CA MET A 92 -22.24 19.10 -3.40
C MET A 92 -21.66 20.53 -3.42
N ASN A 93 -21.08 20.96 -4.54
CA ASN A 93 -20.50 22.31 -4.67
C ASN A 93 -21.56 23.40 -4.89
N PHE A 94 -22.75 23.02 -5.38
CA PHE A 94 -23.89 23.92 -5.46
C PHE A 94 -24.42 24.29 -4.06
N ASN A 95 -24.40 23.34 -3.12
CA ASN A 95 -24.79 23.55 -1.73
C ASN A 95 -23.87 24.57 -1.01
N THR A 96 -22.57 24.55 -1.28
CA THR A 96 -21.63 25.52 -0.67
C THR A 96 -21.88 26.94 -1.17
N SER A 97 -22.05 27.10 -2.48
CA SER A 97 -22.07 28.40 -3.15
C SER A 97 -23.42 29.10 -3.07
N LEU A 98 -24.54 28.38 -3.29
CA LEU A 98 -25.89 28.95 -3.27
C LEU A 98 -26.29 29.53 -1.90
N TYR A 99 -25.72 29.02 -0.80
CA TYR A 99 -25.95 29.57 0.55
C TYR A 99 -25.57 31.06 0.65
N SER A 100 -24.61 31.53 -0.16
CA SER A 100 -24.14 32.92 -0.12
C SER A 100 -25.24 33.92 -0.48
N ASN A 101 -26.16 33.54 -1.37
CA ASN A 101 -27.30 34.35 -1.77
C ASN A 101 -28.41 34.41 -0.71
N ALA A 102 -28.41 33.48 0.25
CA ALA A 102 -29.35 33.48 1.38
C ALA A 102 -28.90 34.39 2.54
N ILE A 103 -27.66 34.88 2.53
CA ILE A 103 -27.06 35.66 3.62
C ILE A 103 -27.88 36.92 3.98
N PRO A 104 -28.35 37.74 3.02
CA PRO A 104 -29.14 38.93 3.34
C PRO A 104 -30.42 38.59 4.11
N GLY A 105 -31.19 37.60 3.65
CA GLY A 105 -32.43 37.18 4.31
C GLY A 105 -32.21 36.56 5.68
N ILE A 106 -31.13 35.78 5.86
CA ILE A 106 -30.75 35.22 7.18
C ILE A 106 -30.37 36.34 8.16
N SER A 107 -29.66 37.37 7.68
CA SER A 107 -29.24 38.50 8.51
C SER A 107 -30.44 39.32 8.98
N GLU A 108 -31.42 39.54 8.10
CA GLU A 108 -32.65 40.27 8.40
C GLU A 108 -33.54 39.52 9.39
N GLU A 109 -33.81 38.24 9.16
CA GLU A 109 -34.75 37.48 9.98
C GLU A 109 -34.23 37.19 11.40
N PHE A 110 -32.95 36.84 11.53
CA PHE A 110 -32.38 36.46 12.83
C PHE A 110 -31.66 37.62 13.53
N GLY A 111 -31.63 38.82 12.94
CA GLY A 111 -30.97 40.00 13.51
C GLY A 111 -29.46 39.84 13.73
N VAL A 112 -28.82 38.92 13.01
CA VAL A 112 -27.37 38.68 13.07
C VAL A 112 -26.64 39.56 12.06
N SER A 113 -25.39 39.93 12.34
CA SER A 113 -24.59 40.67 11.37
C SER A 113 -24.39 39.84 10.09
N ALA A 114 -24.24 40.48 8.93
CA ALA A 114 -23.91 39.79 7.67
C ALA A 114 -22.64 38.93 7.80
N GLN A 115 -21.70 39.37 8.65
CA GLN A 115 -20.51 38.60 9.00
C GLN A 115 -20.82 37.35 9.81
N GLY A 116 -21.76 37.45 10.76
CA GLY A 116 -22.28 36.29 11.50
C GLY A 116 -22.96 35.29 10.58
N ALA A 117 -23.85 35.74 9.69
CA ALA A 117 -24.53 34.88 8.72
C ALA A 117 -23.54 34.13 7.79
N ARG A 118 -22.42 34.77 7.39
CA ARG A 118 -21.34 34.12 6.62
C ARG A 118 -20.67 32.95 7.34
N CYS A 119 -20.69 32.92 8.68
CA CYS A 119 -20.14 31.79 9.43
C CYS A 119 -20.82 30.45 9.05
N GLY A 120 -22.05 30.47 8.55
CA GLY A 120 -22.74 29.28 8.04
C GLY A 120 -22.14 28.73 6.74
N ALA A 121 -21.58 29.58 5.89
CA ALA A 121 -20.81 29.15 4.71
C ALA A 121 -19.45 28.60 5.14
N MET A 122 -18.75 29.32 6.04
CA MET A 122 -17.45 28.93 6.58
C MET A 122 -17.50 27.56 7.26
N ILE A 123 -18.40 27.36 8.22
CA ILE A 123 -18.46 26.13 9.01
C ILE A 123 -18.76 24.91 8.14
N PHE A 124 -19.59 25.07 7.11
CA PHE A 124 -19.87 24.02 6.14
C PHE A 124 -18.61 23.67 5.34
N LEU A 125 -17.90 24.65 4.76
CA LEU A 125 -16.71 24.42 3.95
C LEU A 125 -15.55 23.83 4.77
N VAL A 126 -15.32 24.34 5.98
CA VAL A 126 -14.29 23.82 6.88
C VAL A 126 -14.58 22.37 7.25
N LEU A 127 -15.82 22.06 7.67
CA LEU A 127 -16.17 20.68 8.03
C LEU A 127 -16.30 19.78 6.80
N TYR A 128 -16.62 20.32 5.63
CA TYR A 128 -16.56 19.60 4.36
C TYR A 128 -15.13 19.15 4.03
N ALA A 129 -14.13 20.01 4.25
CA ALA A 129 -12.73 19.62 4.08
C ALA A 129 -12.36 18.37 4.90
N PHE A 130 -12.76 18.33 6.18
CA PHE A 130 -12.52 17.17 7.04
C PHE A 130 -13.43 15.98 6.72
N GLY A 131 -14.69 16.26 6.34
CA GLY A 131 -15.68 15.26 5.94
C GLY A 131 -15.21 14.47 4.72
N CYS A 132 -14.76 15.15 3.67
CA CYS A 132 -14.29 14.53 2.44
C CYS A 132 -13.22 13.45 2.70
N GLU A 133 -12.26 13.75 3.58
CA GLU A 133 -11.24 12.79 4.00
C GLU A 133 -11.75 11.73 4.98
N LEU A 134 -12.72 12.09 5.84
CA LEU A 134 -13.32 11.13 6.78
C LEU A 134 -14.06 10.01 6.04
N TRP A 135 -14.75 10.30 4.94
CA TRP A 135 -15.49 9.29 4.18
C TRP A 135 -14.62 8.40 3.28
N ALA A 136 -13.39 8.82 2.98
CA ALA A 136 -12.51 8.08 2.07
C ALA A 136 -12.14 6.67 2.58
N PRO A 137 -11.62 6.46 3.81
CA PRO A 137 -11.32 5.12 4.33
C PRO A 137 -12.56 4.21 4.38
N TRP A 138 -13.71 4.78 4.76
CA TRP A 138 -14.96 4.03 4.85
C TRP A 138 -15.42 3.56 3.47
N SER A 139 -15.20 4.37 2.43
CA SER A 139 -15.51 3.99 1.05
C SER A 139 -14.59 2.92 0.49
N GLU A 140 -13.38 2.78 1.03
CA GLU A 140 -12.45 1.70 0.66
C GLU A 140 -12.85 0.37 1.31
N GLU A 141 -13.34 0.40 2.55
CA GLU A 141 -13.73 -0.79 3.32
C GLU A 141 -15.15 -1.30 3.03
N PHE A 142 -16.13 -0.39 3.00
CA PHE A 142 -17.55 -0.73 2.82
C PHE A 142 -18.03 -0.61 1.38
N GLY A 143 -17.26 0.06 0.52
CA GLY A 143 -17.56 0.24 -0.89
C GLY A 143 -17.93 1.67 -1.25
N ARG A 144 -17.84 1.98 -2.54
CA ARG A 144 -18.09 3.34 -3.04
C ARG A 144 -19.58 3.66 -3.04
N TRP A 145 -20.41 2.69 -3.43
CA TRP A 145 -21.86 2.91 -3.54
C TRP A 145 -22.55 3.18 -2.20
N PRO A 146 -22.41 2.33 -1.15
CA PRO A 146 -23.14 2.55 0.10
C PRO A 146 -22.67 3.80 0.83
N ILE A 147 -21.37 4.11 0.75
CA ILE A 147 -20.81 5.29 1.40
C ILE A 147 -21.23 6.59 0.71
N MET A 148 -21.23 6.62 -0.63
CA MET A 148 -21.75 7.78 -1.36
C MET A 148 -23.25 8.00 -1.08
N GLN A 149 -24.04 6.92 -0.98
CA GLN A 149 -25.45 7.00 -0.59
C GLN A 149 -25.66 7.52 0.83
N ALA A 150 -24.89 7.02 1.79
CA ALA A 150 -24.94 7.48 3.18
C ALA A 150 -24.57 8.96 3.29
N SER A 151 -23.52 9.39 2.59
CA SER A 151 -23.10 10.78 2.53
C SER A 151 -24.20 11.69 1.97
N LEU A 152 -24.74 11.38 0.78
CA LEU A 152 -25.81 12.16 0.16
C LEU A 152 -27.06 12.23 1.05
N PHE A 153 -27.46 11.10 1.63
CA PHE A 153 -28.60 11.03 2.54
C PHE A 153 -28.43 11.95 3.75
N LEU A 154 -27.26 11.88 4.41
CA LEU A 154 -26.98 12.68 5.59
C LEU A 154 -26.91 14.17 5.24
N VAL A 155 -26.26 14.55 4.14
CA VAL A 155 -26.23 15.94 3.67
C VAL A 155 -27.64 16.47 3.44
N ASN A 156 -28.51 15.70 2.77
CA ASN A 156 -29.89 16.05 2.51
C ASN A 156 -30.72 16.17 3.80
N ILE A 157 -30.54 15.26 4.76
CA ILE A 157 -31.21 15.36 6.07
C ILE A 157 -30.80 16.61 6.82
N TRP A 158 -29.51 16.94 6.87
CA TRP A 158 -29.03 18.09 7.62
C TRP A 158 -29.43 19.43 7.00
N GLN A 159 -29.87 19.46 5.75
CA GLN A 159 -30.49 20.64 5.15
C GLN A 159 -31.91 20.92 5.69
N LEU A 160 -32.67 19.91 6.13
CA LEU A 160 -34.02 20.11 6.66
C LEU A 160 -34.04 21.00 7.91
N PRO A 161 -33.18 20.77 8.94
CA PRO A 161 -33.04 21.69 10.06
C PRO A 161 -32.62 23.12 9.67
N VAL A 162 -31.92 23.30 8.55
CA VAL A 162 -31.49 24.63 8.07
C VAL A 162 -32.66 25.35 7.40
N ALA A 163 -33.44 24.65 6.56
CA ALA A 163 -34.61 25.22 5.89
C ALA A 163 -35.74 25.57 6.88
N LEU A 164 -35.90 24.75 7.92
CA LEU A 164 -36.93 24.92 8.96
C LEU A 164 -36.39 25.55 10.25
N ALA A 165 -35.21 26.19 10.19
CA ALA A 165 -34.52 26.68 11.38
C ALA A 165 -35.36 27.72 12.15
N PRO A 166 -35.63 27.50 13.45
CA PRO A 166 -36.30 28.48 14.30
C PRO A 166 -35.32 29.52 14.88
N ASN A 167 -34.01 29.28 14.81
CA ASN A 167 -32.97 30.18 15.29
C ASN A 167 -31.66 30.00 14.50
N PHE A 168 -30.76 30.97 14.63
CA PHE A 168 -29.48 30.96 13.92
C PHE A 168 -28.55 29.79 14.31
N ALA A 169 -28.63 29.29 15.56
CA ALA A 169 -27.81 28.16 16.00
C ALA A 169 -28.20 26.86 15.27
N SER A 170 -29.49 26.64 14.99
CA SER A 170 -29.96 25.51 14.18
C SER A 170 -29.38 25.55 12.76
N ILE A 171 -29.24 26.75 12.17
CA ILE A 171 -28.56 26.93 10.88
C ILE A 171 -27.09 26.50 11.03
N MET A 172 -26.37 27.00 12.03
CA MET A 172 -24.95 26.65 12.22
C MET A 172 -24.73 25.15 12.41
N VAL A 173 -25.54 24.49 13.25
CA VAL A 173 -25.43 23.05 13.50
C VAL A 173 -25.77 22.24 12.25
N GLY A 174 -26.87 22.57 11.56
CA GLY A 174 -27.24 21.87 10.32
C GLY A 174 -26.19 22.05 9.21
N ARG A 175 -25.62 23.25 9.08
CA ARG A 175 -24.49 23.51 8.16
C ARG A 175 -23.23 22.73 8.56
N ALA A 176 -22.94 22.65 9.86
CA ALA A 176 -21.78 21.92 10.35
C ALA A 176 -21.85 20.43 10.04
N LEU A 177 -22.98 19.81 10.39
CA LEU A 177 -23.22 18.38 10.16
C LEU A 177 -23.35 18.05 8.67
N GLY A 178 -23.95 18.95 7.88
CA GLY A 178 -24.00 18.83 6.42
C GLY A 178 -22.61 18.86 5.77
N GLY A 179 -21.72 19.75 6.24
CA GLY A 179 -20.33 19.79 5.79
C GLY A 179 -19.60 18.48 6.10
N LEU A 180 -19.62 18.06 7.37
CA LEU A 180 -18.95 16.82 7.81
C LEU A 180 -19.47 15.56 7.10
N SER A 181 -20.75 15.56 6.70
CA SER A 181 -21.38 14.44 6.00
C SER A 181 -21.05 14.38 4.51
N SER A 182 -20.36 15.37 3.94
CA SER A 182 -20.07 15.46 2.51
C SER A 182 -18.79 14.70 2.15
N ALA A 183 -18.91 13.60 1.40
CA ALA A 183 -17.80 12.73 1.02
C ALA A 183 -16.90 13.29 -0.10
N GLY A 184 -17.39 14.26 -0.86
CA GLY A 184 -16.60 15.11 -1.76
C GLY A 184 -15.75 14.41 -2.83
N GLY A 185 -14.67 15.08 -3.21
CA GLY A 185 -13.78 14.69 -4.30
C GLY A 185 -12.98 13.40 -4.04
N SER A 186 -12.73 13.06 -2.77
CA SER A 186 -11.86 11.93 -2.42
C SER A 186 -12.50 10.59 -2.75
N VAL A 187 -13.81 10.44 -2.55
CA VAL A 187 -14.55 9.23 -2.95
C VAL A 187 -14.77 9.19 -4.46
N THR A 188 -15.07 10.32 -5.11
CA THR A 188 -15.34 10.36 -6.56
C THR A 188 -14.08 10.09 -7.40
N LEU A 189 -12.91 10.59 -6.98
CA LEU A 189 -11.63 10.23 -7.58
C LEU A 189 -11.29 8.75 -7.35
N GLY A 190 -11.61 8.20 -6.18
CA GLY A 190 -11.50 6.76 -5.90
C GLY A 190 -12.33 5.91 -6.87
N MET A 191 -13.54 6.33 -7.21
CA MET A 191 -14.39 5.64 -8.21
C MET A 191 -13.79 5.67 -9.62
N ILE A 192 -13.10 6.76 -10.00
CA ILE A 192 -12.37 6.80 -11.27
C ILE A 192 -11.23 5.77 -11.25
N ALA A 193 -10.45 5.72 -10.16
CA ALA A 193 -9.36 4.77 -10.02
C ALA A 193 -9.84 3.30 -10.02
N ASP A 194 -11.07 3.04 -9.57
CA ASP A 194 -11.67 1.70 -9.61
C ASP A 194 -12.22 1.31 -11.03
N MET A 195 -12.33 2.27 -11.96
CA MET A 195 -12.88 2.04 -13.31
C MET A 195 -11.90 2.29 -14.46
N TRP A 196 -10.86 3.11 -14.27
CA TRP A 196 -9.86 3.45 -15.27
C TRP A 196 -8.45 3.22 -14.76
N GLU A 197 -7.59 2.82 -15.68
CA GLU A 197 -6.16 2.71 -15.45
C GLU A 197 -5.46 4.07 -15.44
N ALA A 198 -4.30 4.12 -14.80
CA ALA A 198 -3.55 5.35 -14.56
C ALA A 198 -3.18 6.16 -15.82
N ASP A 199 -2.99 5.48 -16.94
CA ASP A 199 -2.62 6.12 -18.22
C ASP A 199 -3.81 6.65 -19.00
N ASN A 200 -5.01 6.10 -18.78
CA ASN A 200 -6.22 6.41 -19.56
C ASN A 200 -7.27 7.20 -18.76
N GLN A 201 -7.06 7.39 -17.45
CA GLN A 201 -8.02 8.09 -16.58
C GLN A 201 -8.04 9.62 -16.74
N GLN A 202 -7.06 10.23 -17.42
CA GLN A 202 -6.92 11.70 -17.50
C GLN A 202 -8.20 12.41 -17.99
N TYR A 203 -8.89 11.82 -18.98
CA TYR A 203 -10.15 12.38 -19.48
C TYR A 203 -11.29 12.30 -18.45
N ALA A 204 -11.33 11.22 -17.67
CA ALA A 204 -12.32 11.06 -16.61
C ALA A 204 -12.07 12.04 -15.46
N VAL A 205 -10.80 12.19 -15.06
CA VAL A 205 -10.38 13.19 -14.05
C VAL A 205 -10.72 14.60 -14.53
N ALA A 206 -10.42 14.96 -15.78
CA ALA A 206 -10.75 16.28 -16.34
C ALA A 206 -12.25 16.59 -16.28
N TYR A 207 -13.10 15.58 -16.53
CA TYR A 207 -14.55 15.71 -16.51
C TYR A 207 -15.10 15.86 -15.09
N VAL A 208 -14.58 15.11 -14.12
CA VAL A 208 -14.98 15.25 -12.71
C VAL A 208 -14.47 16.55 -12.10
N VAL A 209 -13.24 16.96 -12.42
CA VAL A 209 -12.72 18.28 -12.03
C VAL A 209 -13.61 19.40 -12.58
N PHE A 210 -14.06 19.29 -13.83
CA PHE A 210 -14.98 20.27 -14.44
C PHE A 210 -16.32 20.33 -13.69
N SER A 211 -16.85 19.19 -13.28
CA SER A 211 -18.07 19.11 -12.46
C SER A 211 -17.93 19.84 -11.13
N SER A 212 -16.75 19.74 -10.50
CA SER A 212 -16.51 20.35 -9.19
C SER A 212 -16.52 21.87 -9.27
N VAL A 213 -15.77 22.45 -10.20
CA VAL A 213 -15.69 23.91 -10.35
C VAL A 213 -16.98 24.47 -10.96
N GLY A 214 -17.63 23.71 -11.84
CA GLY A 214 -18.91 24.09 -12.45
C GLY A 214 -20.03 24.24 -11.43
N GLY A 215 -20.10 23.34 -10.44
CA GLY A 215 -21.09 23.42 -9.36
C GLY A 215 -20.99 24.72 -8.54
N SER A 216 -19.77 25.19 -8.27
CA SER A 216 -19.53 26.44 -7.52
C SER A 216 -19.98 27.69 -8.27
N VAL A 217 -19.94 27.69 -9.61
CA VAL A 217 -20.39 28.80 -10.47
C VAL A 217 -21.90 28.75 -10.73
N LEU A 218 -22.49 27.56 -10.80
CA LEU A 218 -23.94 27.41 -10.94
C LEU A 218 -24.70 27.94 -9.71
N GLY A 219 -24.11 27.87 -8.52
CA GLY A 219 -24.70 28.38 -7.28
C GLY A 219 -25.11 29.85 -7.37
N PRO A 220 -24.19 30.80 -7.59
CA PRO A 220 -24.52 32.23 -7.71
C PRO A 220 -25.44 32.57 -8.89
N ILE A 221 -25.36 31.80 -9.99
CA ILE A 221 -26.25 32.00 -11.15
C ILE A 221 -27.70 31.71 -10.76
N VAL A 222 -27.97 30.53 -10.20
CA VAL A 222 -29.32 30.17 -9.72
C VAL A 222 -29.72 30.99 -8.49
N GLY A 223 -28.73 31.32 -7.65
CA GLY A 223 -28.87 32.13 -6.45
C GLY A 223 -29.35 33.53 -6.73
N GLY A 224 -28.86 34.19 -7.78
CA GLY A 224 -29.33 35.52 -8.17
C GLY A 224 -30.83 35.56 -8.49
N PHE A 225 -31.35 34.53 -9.16
CA PHE A 225 -32.80 34.40 -9.40
C PHE A 225 -33.58 34.06 -8.12
N THR A 226 -33.02 33.18 -7.29
CA THR A 226 -33.67 32.74 -6.05
C THR A 226 -33.78 33.90 -5.06
N GLU A 227 -32.72 34.68 -4.90
CA GLU A 227 -32.66 35.85 -4.02
C GLU A 227 -33.61 36.97 -4.45
N GLN A 228 -33.82 37.15 -5.76
CA GLN A 228 -34.68 38.21 -6.27
C GLN A 228 -36.18 37.88 -6.18
N PHE A 229 -36.56 36.61 -6.38
CA PHE A 229 -37.97 36.21 -6.53
C PHE A 229 -38.54 35.40 -5.37
N LEU A 230 -37.69 34.81 -4.53
CA LEU A 230 -38.09 33.85 -3.50
C LEU A 230 -37.49 34.19 -2.14
N ASP A 231 -38.10 33.64 -1.08
CA ASP A 231 -37.57 33.73 0.27
C ASP A 231 -36.21 32.98 0.40
N TRP A 232 -35.33 33.43 1.29
CA TRP A 232 -34.00 32.85 1.45
C TRP A 232 -34.02 31.34 1.73
N ARG A 233 -35.08 30.82 2.38
CA ARG A 233 -35.26 29.39 2.62
C ARG A 233 -35.34 28.57 1.34
N TRP A 234 -35.86 29.14 0.25
CA TRP A 234 -35.89 28.46 -1.04
C TRP A 234 -34.51 28.17 -1.59
N SER A 235 -33.49 28.96 -1.22
CA SER A 235 -32.11 28.63 -1.55
C SER A 235 -31.69 27.30 -0.95
N ILE A 236 -32.22 26.90 0.21
CA ILE A 236 -31.95 25.60 0.83
C ILE A 236 -32.83 24.51 0.22
N TRP A 237 -34.12 24.80 -0.02
CA TRP A 237 -35.03 23.83 -0.66
C TRP A 237 -34.57 23.42 -2.07
N ILE A 238 -34.06 24.35 -2.87
CA ILE A 238 -33.54 24.05 -4.21
C ILE A 238 -32.33 23.10 -4.12
N GLN A 239 -31.44 23.29 -3.13
CA GLN A 239 -30.32 22.38 -2.90
C GLN A 239 -30.81 20.98 -2.52
N LEU A 240 -31.86 20.90 -1.67
CA LEU A 240 -32.42 19.63 -1.24
C LEU A 240 -33.13 18.89 -2.39
N ILE A 241 -33.83 19.61 -3.26
CA ILE A 241 -34.48 19.02 -4.44
C ILE A 241 -33.42 18.45 -5.39
N LEU A 242 -32.36 19.21 -5.69
CA LEU A 242 -31.27 18.74 -6.53
C LEU A 242 -30.54 17.55 -5.88
N GLY A 243 -30.20 17.67 -4.59
CA GLY A 243 -29.51 16.62 -3.84
C GLY A 243 -30.33 15.33 -3.74
N GLY A 244 -31.63 15.43 -3.49
CA GLY A 244 -32.54 14.29 -3.45
C GLY A 244 -32.71 13.64 -4.83
N PHE A 245 -32.87 14.43 -5.88
CA PHE A 245 -32.94 13.92 -7.26
C PHE A 245 -31.69 13.15 -7.64
N VAL A 246 -30.51 13.73 -7.40
CA VAL A 246 -29.24 13.09 -7.73
C VAL A 246 -28.99 11.85 -6.87
N GLN A 247 -29.38 11.87 -5.59
CA GLN A 247 -29.32 10.70 -4.72
C GLN A 247 -30.16 9.54 -5.27
N ILE A 248 -31.39 9.81 -5.70
CA ILE A 248 -32.29 8.82 -6.31
C ILE A 248 -31.68 8.24 -7.59
N VAL A 249 -31.18 9.11 -8.48
CA VAL A 249 -30.53 8.66 -9.72
C VAL A 249 -29.30 7.79 -9.39
N HIS A 250 -28.43 8.22 -8.47
CA HIS A 250 -27.28 7.44 -8.04
C HIS A 250 -27.69 6.08 -7.43
N PHE A 251 -28.80 6.03 -6.69
CA PHE A 251 -29.28 4.80 -6.03
C PHE A 251 -29.66 3.72 -7.04
N PHE A 252 -30.42 4.09 -8.06
CA PHE A 252 -30.94 3.13 -9.03
C PHE A 252 -29.97 2.78 -10.17
N THR A 253 -29.04 3.68 -10.50
CA THR A 253 -28.33 3.61 -11.79
C THR A 253 -26.83 3.34 -11.67
N VAL A 254 -26.22 3.61 -10.51
CA VAL A 254 -24.79 3.40 -10.28
C VAL A 254 -24.60 2.09 -9.51
N PRO A 255 -23.86 1.10 -10.05
CA PRO A 255 -23.49 -0.10 -9.31
C PRO A 255 -22.29 0.15 -8.39
N GLU A 256 -21.99 -0.83 -7.54
CA GLU A 256 -20.70 -0.85 -6.82
C GLU A 256 -19.53 -0.91 -7.80
N THR A 257 -18.54 -0.05 -7.58
CA THR A 257 -17.35 0.05 -8.44
C THR A 257 -16.10 -0.53 -7.80
N ARG A 258 -16.07 -0.68 -6.46
CA ARG A 258 -14.88 -1.14 -5.74
C ARG A 258 -14.49 -2.57 -6.10
N SER A 259 -13.28 -2.76 -6.63
CA SER A 259 -12.77 -4.07 -7.07
C SER A 259 -12.77 -5.13 -5.97
N THR A 260 -12.34 -4.80 -4.74
CA THR A 260 -12.29 -5.76 -3.62
C THR A 260 -13.66 -6.32 -3.28
N ILE A 261 -14.69 -5.47 -3.26
CA ILE A 261 -16.06 -5.89 -2.96
C ILE A 261 -16.68 -6.65 -4.12
N LEU A 262 -16.38 -6.26 -5.36
CA LEU A 262 -16.78 -7.02 -6.54
C LEU A 262 -16.16 -8.43 -6.49
N MET A 263 -14.88 -8.55 -6.16
CA MET A 263 -14.18 -9.83 -5.98
C MET A 263 -14.84 -10.70 -4.90
N ASN A 264 -15.21 -10.13 -3.74
CA ASN A 264 -15.95 -10.88 -2.71
C ASN A 264 -17.31 -11.38 -3.22
N ARG A 265 -18.06 -10.55 -3.96
CA ARG A 265 -19.34 -10.96 -4.56
C ARG A 265 -19.17 -12.07 -5.59
N ILE A 266 -18.13 -11.98 -6.42
CA ILE A 266 -17.78 -12.98 -7.43
C ILE A 266 -17.35 -14.28 -6.75
N ALA A 267 -16.49 -14.23 -5.73
CA ALA A 267 -16.07 -15.38 -4.96
C ALA A 267 -17.27 -16.09 -4.31
N LYS A 268 -18.18 -15.35 -3.67
CA LYS A 268 -19.44 -15.91 -3.12
C LYS A 268 -20.31 -16.55 -4.19
N LYS A 269 -20.43 -15.92 -5.36
CA LYS A 269 -21.24 -16.44 -6.47
C LYS A 269 -20.63 -17.73 -7.03
N ARG A 270 -19.34 -17.73 -7.36
CA ARG A 270 -18.61 -18.90 -7.87
C ARG A 270 -18.56 -20.05 -6.87
N ARG A 271 -18.51 -19.76 -5.56
CA ARG A 271 -18.65 -20.75 -4.48
C ARG A 271 -20.02 -21.42 -4.48
N LYS A 272 -21.10 -20.64 -4.68
CA LYS A 272 -22.47 -21.17 -4.77
C LYS A 272 -22.71 -22.01 -6.04
N GLU A 273 -22.11 -21.62 -7.16
CA GLU A 273 -22.33 -22.27 -8.46
C GLU A 273 -21.46 -23.52 -8.67
N THR A 274 -20.21 -23.50 -8.20
CA THR A 274 -19.20 -24.53 -8.52
C THR A 274 -18.84 -25.40 -7.32
N ASN A 275 -19.37 -25.09 -6.12
CA ASN A 275 -19.00 -25.72 -4.85
C ASN A 275 -17.47 -25.68 -4.56
N ALA A 276 -16.75 -24.78 -5.23
CA ALA A 276 -15.30 -24.62 -5.13
C ALA A 276 -14.93 -23.68 -3.98
N ASN A 277 -13.80 -23.93 -3.31
CA ASN A 277 -13.36 -23.18 -2.12
C ASN A 277 -12.69 -21.85 -2.44
N ILE A 278 -13.40 -20.99 -3.19
CA ILE A 278 -12.93 -19.67 -3.63
C ILE A 278 -13.39 -18.61 -2.63
N TRP A 279 -12.46 -17.78 -2.14
CA TRP A 279 -12.68 -16.71 -1.17
C TRP A 279 -12.24 -15.37 -1.72
N GLY A 280 -12.96 -14.32 -1.32
CA GLY A 280 -12.58 -12.96 -1.64
C GLY A 280 -11.51 -12.43 -0.67
N PRO A 281 -10.72 -11.41 -1.08
CA PRO A 281 -9.64 -10.86 -0.26
C PRO A 281 -10.11 -10.43 1.14
N ASP A 282 -11.30 -9.82 1.22
CA ASP A 282 -11.79 -9.26 2.47
C ASP A 282 -12.59 -10.27 3.34
N GLU A 283 -12.71 -11.52 2.89
CA GLU A 283 -13.38 -12.61 3.62
C GLU A 283 -12.40 -13.47 4.43
N LEU A 284 -11.10 -13.31 4.19
CA LEU A 284 -10.04 -14.07 4.84
C LEU A 284 -9.55 -13.39 6.13
N VAL A 285 -9.88 -12.12 6.34
CA VAL A 285 -9.54 -11.33 7.52
C VAL A 285 -10.81 -11.08 8.37
N PRO A 286 -10.80 -11.36 9.69
CA PRO A 286 -11.94 -11.09 10.57
C PRO A 286 -12.37 -9.61 10.53
N PHE A 287 -13.68 -9.35 10.58
CA PHE A 287 -14.24 -7.98 10.55
C PHE A 287 -13.68 -7.07 11.65
N GLN A 288 -13.31 -7.63 12.81
CA GLN A 288 -12.75 -6.87 13.93
C GLN A 288 -11.32 -6.39 13.66
N ASP A 289 -10.52 -7.15 12.92
CA ASP A 289 -9.15 -6.76 12.53
C ASP A 289 -9.19 -5.75 11.37
N ARG A 290 -10.17 -5.88 10.46
CA ARG A 290 -10.46 -4.89 9.39
C ARG A 290 -10.96 -3.55 9.93
N PHE A 291 -11.56 -3.52 11.12
CA PHE A 291 -12.18 -2.34 11.72
C PHE A 291 -11.46 -1.83 12.96
N SER A 292 -10.13 -1.98 13.00
CA SER A 292 -9.33 -1.37 14.05
C SER A 292 -9.43 0.15 13.96
N ALA A 293 -9.98 0.80 14.98
CA ALA A 293 -10.07 2.26 15.06
C ALA A 293 -8.70 2.94 14.86
N LYS A 294 -7.62 2.25 15.23
CA LYS A 294 -6.25 2.68 15.00
C LYS A 294 -5.88 2.70 13.52
N GLU A 295 -6.27 1.69 12.74
CA GLU A 295 -6.00 1.63 11.30
C GLU A 295 -6.81 2.66 10.53
N ILE A 296 -8.10 2.82 10.85
CA ILE A 296 -8.94 3.86 10.26
C ILE A 296 -8.34 5.25 10.55
N LEU A 297 -7.89 5.49 11.78
CA LEU A 297 -7.24 6.75 12.16
C LEU A 297 -5.92 6.95 11.41
N ILE A 298 -5.11 5.90 11.23
CA ILE A 298 -3.85 5.97 10.46
C ILE A 298 -4.14 6.32 8.99
N THR A 299 -5.15 5.69 8.38
CA THR A 299 -5.54 5.96 6.98
C THR A 299 -6.11 7.37 6.83
N TRP A 300 -6.96 7.81 7.77
CA TRP A 300 -7.50 9.16 7.79
C TRP A 300 -6.44 10.24 8.05
N THR A 301 -5.42 9.98 8.88
CA THR A 301 -4.34 10.94 9.16
C THR A 301 -3.31 11.06 8.03
N ARG A 302 -3.27 10.09 7.10
CA ARG A 302 -2.28 10.03 6.01
C ARG A 302 -2.35 11.23 5.04
N PRO A 303 -3.51 11.66 4.51
CA PRO A 303 -3.63 12.86 3.69
C PRO A 303 -3.09 14.13 4.37
N PHE A 304 -3.42 14.34 5.65
CA PHE A 304 -2.96 15.49 6.42
C PHE A 304 -1.45 15.45 6.64
N LYS A 305 -0.91 14.27 6.97
CA LYS A 305 0.52 14.07 7.11
C LYS A 305 1.23 14.37 5.80
N MET A 306 0.77 13.81 4.67
CA MET A 306 1.35 14.07 3.36
C MET A 306 1.27 15.55 2.98
N PHE A 307 0.15 16.23 3.25
CA PHE A 307 0.03 17.67 3.02
C PHE A 307 1.10 18.48 3.78
N LEU A 308 1.43 18.13 5.03
CA LEU A 308 2.40 18.84 5.84
C LEU A 308 3.87 18.40 5.60
N THR A 309 4.09 17.13 5.28
CA THR A 309 5.46 16.58 5.17
C THR A 309 6.00 16.57 3.75
N GLU A 310 5.14 16.54 2.73
CA GLU A 310 5.54 16.47 1.32
C GLU A 310 5.54 17.87 0.68
N PRO A 311 6.71 18.46 0.35
CA PRO A 311 6.78 19.82 -0.17
C PRO A 311 6.03 20.01 -1.49
N ILE A 312 5.98 18.98 -2.32
CA ILE A 312 5.28 19.03 -3.61
C ILE A 312 3.76 19.02 -3.40
N VAL A 313 3.25 18.17 -2.49
CA VAL A 313 1.83 18.16 -2.13
C VAL A 313 1.45 19.51 -1.53
N LEU A 314 2.23 20.00 -0.56
CA LEU A 314 1.99 21.29 0.09
C LEU A 314 1.83 22.44 -0.92
N VAL A 315 2.81 22.65 -1.80
CA VAL A 315 2.81 23.80 -2.72
C VAL A 315 1.68 23.69 -3.75
N LEU A 316 1.47 22.51 -4.33
CA LEU A 316 0.41 22.32 -5.32
C LEU A 316 -0.99 22.41 -4.68
N SER A 317 -1.14 21.95 -3.44
CA SER A 317 -2.38 22.07 -2.65
C SER A 317 -2.65 23.51 -2.21
N LEU A 318 -1.63 24.26 -1.78
CA LEU A 318 -1.78 25.69 -1.45
C LEU A 318 -2.13 26.52 -2.69
N LEU A 319 -1.55 26.23 -3.84
CA LEU A 319 -1.89 26.90 -5.10
C LEU A 319 -3.34 26.60 -5.52
N SER A 320 -3.71 25.31 -5.55
CA SER A 320 -5.06 24.87 -5.90
C SER A 320 -6.09 25.47 -4.94
N GLY A 321 -5.83 25.41 -3.63
CA GLY A 321 -6.74 25.93 -2.62
C GLY A 321 -6.82 27.46 -2.57
N PHE A 322 -5.72 28.18 -2.81
CA PHE A 322 -5.78 29.63 -2.99
C PHE A 322 -6.60 30.00 -4.23
N SER A 323 -6.38 29.31 -5.34
CA SER A 323 -7.11 29.53 -6.58
C SER A 323 -8.62 29.30 -6.41
N ASP A 324 -9.03 28.30 -5.64
CA ASP A 324 -10.44 28.02 -5.37
C ASP A 324 -11.06 29.00 -4.36
N ALA A 325 -10.33 29.32 -3.30
CA ALA A 325 -10.74 30.34 -2.34
C ALA A 325 -11.00 31.70 -3.02
N LEU A 326 -10.23 32.05 -4.06
CA LEU A 326 -10.47 33.24 -4.86
C LEU A 326 -11.85 33.26 -5.53
N ILE A 327 -12.34 32.12 -6.01
CA ILE A 327 -13.68 32.02 -6.62
C ILE A 327 -14.75 32.31 -5.57
N PHE A 328 -14.63 31.76 -4.36
CA PHE A 328 -15.53 32.06 -3.24
C PHE A 328 -15.42 33.53 -2.77
N MET A 329 -14.22 34.12 -2.81
CA MET A 329 -14.04 35.55 -2.55
C MET A 329 -14.72 36.40 -3.64
N PHE A 330 -14.70 35.96 -4.90
CA PHE A 330 -15.40 36.61 -6.01
C PHE A 330 -16.92 36.59 -5.85
N ILE A 331 -17.49 35.54 -5.23
CA ILE A 331 -18.92 35.50 -4.86
C ILE A 331 -19.31 36.75 -4.07
N GLN A 332 -18.48 37.16 -3.12
CA GLN A 332 -18.75 38.33 -2.29
C GLN A 332 -18.31 39.64 -2.95
N SER A 333 -17.19 39.63 -3.66
CA SER A 333 -16.64 40.85 -4.26
C SER A 333 -17.46 41.33 -5.44
N PHE A 334 -18.09 40.45 -6.23
CA PHE A 334 -18.88 40.84 -7.40
C PHE A 334 -20.10 41.69 -7.01
N ALA A 335 -20.76 41.37 -5.90
CA ALA A 335 -21.84 42.21 -5.37
C ALA A 335 -21.35 43.63 -5.02
N LEU A 336 -20.15 43.75 -4.45
CA LEU A 336 -19.55 45.06 -4.10
C LEU A 336 -19.05 45.82 -5.33
N VAL A 337 -18.44 45.11 -6.28
CA VAL A 337 -17.85 45.68 -7.50
C VAL A 337 -18.94 46.18 -8.43
N TYR A 338 -19.92 45.33 -8.75
CA TYR A 338 -20.95 45.65 -9.74
C TYR A 338 -22.07 46.55 -9.22
N ALA A 339 -22.13 46.77 -7.91
CA ALA A 339 -22.95 47.84 -7.33
C ALA A 339 -22.63 49.22 -7.92
N GLN A 340 -21.38 49.45 -8.37
CA GLN A 340 -20.96 50.71 -9.01
C GLN A 340 -21.59 50.96 -10.40
N TRP A 341 -22.14 49.93 -11.04
CA TRP A 341 -22.86 50.02 -12.31
C TRP A 341 -24.36 49.75 -12.15
N ASP A 342 -24.88 49.83 -10.92
CA ASP A 342 -26.29 49.60 -10.58
C ASP A 342 -26.83 48.24 -11.05
N PHE A 343 -25.99 47.19 -10.97
CA PHE A 343 -26.42 45.84 -11.33
C PHE A 343 -27.47 45.32 -10.34
N SER A 344 -28.57 44.78 -10.89
CA SER A 344 -29.55 44.02 -10.10
C SER A 344 -28.98 42.70 -9.57
N THR A 345 -29.64 42.10 -8.59
CA THR A 345 -29.25 40.79 -8.02
C THR A 345 -29.08 39.70 -9.08
N ILE A 346 -30.00 39.63 -10.07
CA ILE A 346 -29.86 38.72 -11.23
C ILE A 346 -28.61 39.07 -12.05
N ALA A 347 -28.38 40.35 -12.34
CA ALA A 347 -27.21 40.76 -13.13
C ALA A 347 -25.89 40.38 -12.43
N VAL A 348 -25.81 40.53 -11.10
CA VAL A 348 -24.66 40.07 -10.30
C VAL A 348 -24.50 38.55 -10.38
N GLY A 349 -25.58 37.77 -10.29
CA GLY A 349 -25.55 36.32 -10.45
C GLY A 349 -25.09 35.87 -11.85
N LEU A 350 -25.53 36.59 -12.90
CA LEU A 350 -25.12 36.32 -14.28
C LEU A 350 -23.65 36.72 -14.56
N SER A 351 -23.06 37.60 -13.75
CA SER A 351 -21.63 37.96 -13.83
C SER A 351 -20.68 36.80 -13.52
N PHE A 352 -21.19 35.63 -13.09
CA PHE A 352 -20.41 34.39 -12.93
C PHE A 352 -20.33 33.55 -14.22
N ILE A 353 -21.17 33.81 -15.23
CA ILE A 353 -21.12 33.14 -16.53
C ILE A 353 -19.72 33.22 -17.19
N PRO A 354 -19.03 34.38 -17.21
CA PRO A 354 -17.67 34.47 -17.74
C PRO A 354 -16.68 33.49 -17.10
N ILE A 355 -16.77 33.25 -15.79
CA ILE A 355 -15.93 32.26 -15.10
C ILE A 355 -16.26 30.85 -15.62
N GLY A 356 -17.54 30.52 -15.77
CA GLY A 356 -17.99 29.25 -16.37
C GLY A 356 -17.55 29.07 -17.83
N VAL A 357 -17.57 30.13 -18.63
CA VAL A 357 -17.00 30.13 -20.00
C VAL A 357 -15.50 29.86 -19.94
N GLY A 358 -14.79 30.47 -18.99
CA GLY A 358 -13.38 30.18 -18.74
C GLY A 358 -13.10 28.71 -18.42
N TYR A 359 -13.93 28.09 -17.59
CA TYR A 359 -13.85 26.65 -17.30
C TYR A 359 -14.06 25.78 -18.54
N LEU A 360 -15.04 26.13 -19.38
CA LEU A 360 -15.32 25.39 -20.62
C LEU A 360 -14.17 25.52 -21.63
N ILE A 361 -13.61 26.73 -21.79
CA ILE A 361 -12.43 26.96 -22.64
C ILE A 361 -11.26 26.13 -22.14
N ALA A 362 -10.98 26.14 -20.84
CA ALA A 362 -9.87 25.38 -20.26
C ALA A 362 -10.08 23.87 -20.40
N TRP A 363 -11.28 23.36 -20.10
CA TRP A 363 -11.64 21.95 -20.27
C TRP A 363 -11.42 21.48 -21.71
N LEU A 364 -11.89 22.25 -22.70
CA LEU A 364 -11.66 21.95 -24.12
C LEU A 364 -10.18 22.02 -24.50
N ALA A 365 -9.43 22.98 -23.96
CA ALA A 365 -8.00 23.12 -24.22
C ALA A 365 -7.15 21.98 -23.63
N PHE A 366 -7.62 21.34 -22.55
CA PHE A 366 -6.97 20.15 -21.98
C PHE A 366 -7.12 18.91 -22.86
N ILE A 367 -8.15 18.80 -23.72
CA ILE A 367 -8.33 17.65 -24.62
C ILE A 367 -7.13 17.44 -25.57
N PRO A 368 -6.69 18.44 -26.37
CA PRO A 368 -5.50 18.30 -27.20
C PRO A 368 -4.20 18.22 -26.38
N ALA A 369 -4.14 18.87 -25.22
CA ALA A 369 -2.98 18.77 -24.32
C ALA A 369 -2.79 17.33 -23.78
N ILE A 370 -3.88 16.69 -23.35
CA ILE A 370 -3.89 15.28 -22.94
C ILE A 370 -3.45 14.39 -24.10
N TRP A 371 -3.98 14.62 -25.30
CA TRP A 371 -3.58 13.84 -26.48
C TRP A 371 -2.07 13.93 -26.77
N LYS A 372 -1.50 15.13 -26.72
CA LYS A 372 -0.06 15.35 -26.86
C LYS A 372 0.73 14.65 -25.75
N ASN A 373 0.31 14.77 -24.50
CA ASN A 373 0.99 14.13 -23.36
C ASN A 373 0.96 12.60 -23.46
N VAL A 374 -0.17 12.02 -23.87
CA VAL A 374 -0.29 10.58 -24.14
C VAL A 374 0.64 10.16 -25.28
N LYS A 375 0.73 10.95 -26.35
CA LYS A 375 1.63 10.68 -27.48
C LYS A 375 3.10 10.73 -27.07
N GLU A 376 3.51 11.76 -26.32
CA GLU A 376 4.88 11.93 -25.85
C GLU A 376 5.30 10.79 -24.89
N ARG A 377 4.41 10.34 -24.00
CA ARG A 377 4.64 9.18 -23.13
C ARG A 377 4.79 7.87 -23.90
N LYS A 378 4.06 7.71 -25.01
CA LYS A 378 4.20 6.55 -25.90
C LYS A 378 5.51 6.59 -26.69
N GLU A 379 5.96 7.77 -27.10
CA GLU A 379 7.20 7.96 -27.87
C GLU A 379 8.46 7.88 -26.98
N LYS A 380 8.38 8.29 -25.72
CA LYS A 380 9.50 8.31 -24.76
C LYS A 380 9.16 7.60 -23.44
N PRO A 381 8.99 6.27 -23.45
CA PRO A 381 8.57 5.52 -22.26
C PRO A 381 9.59 5.55 -21.10
N HIS A 382 10.88 5.79 -21.38
CA HIS A 382 11.96 5.77 -20.37
C HIS A 382 12.41 7.14 -19.85
N ASP A 383 11.79 8.23 -20.30
CA ASP A 383 12.16 9.59 -19.86
C ASP A 383 11.28 9.98 -18.66
N GLU A 384 11.88 10.12 -17.47
CA GLU A 384 11.17 10.54 -16.25
C GLU A 384 10.42 11.86 -16.46
N ARG A 385 11.00 12.78 -17.24
CA ARG A 385 10.38 14.08 -17.52
C ARG A 385 9.14 13.95 -18.39
N ALA A 386 9.15 13.01 -19.33
CA ALA A 386 8.00 12.70 -20.17
C ALA A 386 6.89 12.01 -19.38
N GLN A 387 7.22 11.28 -18.31
CA GLN A 387 6.24 10.56 -17.50
C GLN A 387 5.48 11.47 -16.51
N TYR A 388 6.19 12.37 -15.81
CA TYR A 388 5.60 13.17 -14.73
C TYR A 388 5.46 14.65 -15.11
N GLU A 389 6.56 15.30 -15.48
CA GLU A 389 6.59 16.75 -15.75
C GLU A 389 5.83 17.15 -17.03
N SER A 390 5.65 16.25 -18.00
CA SER A 390 4.81 16.49 -19.18
C SER A 390 3.37 16.88 -18.83
N ARG A 391 2.84 16.37 -17.71
CA ARG A 391 1.50 16.70 -17.21
C ARG A 391 1.40 18.15 -16.72
N LEU A 392 2.50 18.71 -16.20
CA LEU A 392 2.59 20.10 -15.76
C LEU A 392 2.96 21.07 -16.89
N TRP A 393 3.37 20.58 -18.07
CA TRP A 393 3.81 21.44 -19.18
C TRP A 393 2.73 22.45 -19.57
N PHE A 394 1.47 22.01 -19.70
CA PHE A 394 0.38 22.90 -20.07
C PHE A 394 0.07 23.92 -18.96
N LEU A 395 0.27 23.52 -17.70
CA LEU A 395 0.09 24.40 -16.55
C LEU A 395 1.04 25.61 -16.59
N LEU A 396 2.22 25.50 -17.20
CA LEU A 396 3.15 26.64 -17.35
C LEU A 396 2.60 27.76 -18.22
N TYR A 397 1.63 27.47 -19.09
CA TYR A 397 1.01 28.49 -19.94
C TYR A 397 -0.29 29.01 -19.33
N THR A 398 -1.03 28.16 -18.61
CA THR A 398 -2.32 28.52 -18.02
C THR A 398 -2.22 29.06 -16.60
N ALA A 399 -1.19 28.74 -15.83
CA ALA A 399 -1.01 29.27 -14.48
C ALA A 399 -0.78 30.80 -14.45
N PRO A 400 0.01 31.40 -15.37
CA PRO A 400 0.13 32.86 -15.48
C PRO A 400 -1.19 33.59 -15.75
N CYS A 401 -2.20 32.90 -16.30
CA CYS A 401 -3.53 33.49 -16.47
C CYS A 401 -4.13 33.91 -15.12
N LEU A 402 -3.78 33.28 -14.00
CA LEU A 402 -4.29 33.66 -12.68
C LEU A 402 -3.87 35.09 -12.29
N PRO A 403 -2.56 35.43 -12.20
CA PRO A 403 -2.12 36.79 -11.91
C PRO A 403 -2.55 37.78 -13.00
N ILE A 404 -2.51 37.41 -14.29
CA ILE A 404 -2.95 38.29 -15.39
C ILE A 404 -4.44 38.64 -15.26
N GLY A 405 -5.27 37.66 -14.92
CA GLY A 405 -6.68 37.84 -14.65
C GLY A 405 -6.91 38.74 -13.43
N LEU A 406 -6.18 38.51 -12.33
CA LEU A 406 -6.34 39.31 -11.10
C LEU A 406 -5.91 40.77 -11.27
N ILE A 407 -4.78 41.04 -11.92
CA ILE A 407 -4.32 42.42 -12.14
C ILE A 407 -5.21 43.14 -13.15
N GLY A 408 -5.63 42.45 -14.21
CA GLY A 408 -6.57 43.01 -15.18
C GLY A 408 -7.92 43.32 -14.55
N PHE A 409 -8.43 42.42 -13.69
CA PHE A 409 -9.63 42.66 -12.90
C PHE A 409 -9.43 43.86 -11.97
N ALA A 410 -8.34 43.93 -11.20
CA ALA A 410 -8.05 45.01 -10.26
C ALA A 410 -8.12 46.42 -10.88
N TRP A 411 -7.69 46.57 -12.14
CA TRP A 411 -7.66 47.87 -12.82
C TRP A 411 -8.84 48.13 -13.75
N THR A 412 -9.76 47.17 -13.89
CA THR A 412 -11.01 47.33 -14.67
C THR A 412 -12.27 47.45 -13.80
N ILE A 413 -12.13 47.40 -12.46
CA ILE A 413 -13.25 47.48 -11.49
C ILE A 413 -13.52 48.89 -10.93
N GLN A 414 -12.92 49.94 -11.50
CA GLN A 414 -12.97 51.32 -10.98
C GLN A 414 -14.33 52.03 -11.15
N GLY A 415 -15.32 51.36 -11.72
CA GLY A 415 -16.60 51.96 -12.07
C GLY A 415 -16.59 52.78 -13.37
N PRO A 416 -17.70 53.43 -13.72
CA PRO A 416 -17.80 54.31 -14.88
C PRO A 416 -16.71 55.42 -14.86
N PRO A 417 -16.05 55.75 -16.00
CA PRO A 417 -16.45 55.45 -17.37
C PRO A 417 -15.95 54.10 -17.93
N ILE A 418 -15.24 53.29 -17.15
CA ILE A 418 -14.77 51.98 -17.62
C ILE A 418 -15.97 51.03 -17.76
N HIS A 419 -16.06 50.34 -18.90
CA HIS A 419 -17.16 49.40 -19.17
C HIS A 419 -16.94 48.10 -18.38
N TRP A 420 -17.98 47.63 -17.68
CA TRP A 420 -17.99 46.41 -16.85
C TRP A 420 -17.55 45.13 -17.60
N ILE A 421 -17.57 45.14 -18.93
CA ILE A 421 -17.12 43.99 -19.74
C ILE A 421 -15.62 43.70 -19.54
N GLY A 422 -14.82 44.73 -19.22
CA GLY A 422 -13.39 44.56 -18.94
C GLY A 422 -13.17 43.60 -17.78
N SER A 423 -13.85 43.83 -16.65
CA SER A 423 -13.74 42.96 -15.47
C SER A 423 -14.28 41.56 -15.74
N MET A 424 -15.30 41.40 -16.58
CA MET A 424 -15.83 40.09 -16.97
C MET A 424 -14.85 39.26 -17.82
N VAL A 425 -14.14 39.88 -18.77
CA VAL A 425 -13.12 39.18 -19.57
C VAL A 425 -11.99 38.68 -18.67
N PHE A 426 -11.53 39.51 -17.74
CA PHE A 426 -10.50 39.10 -16.80
C PHE A 426 -10.98 38.05 -15.79
N ALA A 427 -12.25 38.09 -15.38
CA ALA A 427 -12.86 37.02 -14.58
C ALA A 427 -12.89 35.68 -15.35
N ALA A 428 -13.15 35.69 -16.65
CA ALA A 428 -13.04 34.49 -17.48
C ALA A 428 -11.61 33.93 -17.53
N ILE A 429 -10.61 34.80 -17.61
CA ILE A 429 -9.19 34.42 -17.56
C ILE A 429 -8.83 33.80 -16.20
N VAL A 430 -9.35 34.34 -15.09
CA VAL A 430 -9.23 33.70 -13.76
C VAL A 430 -9.87 32.32 -13.75
N GLY A 431 -11.04 32.16 -14.37
CA GLY A 431 -11.71 30.86 -14.54
C GLY A 431 -10.83 29.85 -15.29
N ILE A 432 -10.22 30.26 -16.41
CA ILE A 432 -9.28 29.41 -17.17
C ILE A 432 -8.15 28.91 -16.27
N ALA A 433 -7.55 29.81 -15.50
CA ALA A 433 -6.45 29.47 -14.62
C ALA A 433 -6.89 28.53 -13.48
N ASN A 434 -8.05 28.81 -12.87
CA ASN A 434 -8.56 28.04 -11.75
C ASN A 434 -8.85 26.58 -12.11
N TYR A 435 -9.55 26.33 -13.22
CA TYR A 435 -9.75 24.96 -13.71
C TYR A 435 -8.41 24.28 -14.04
N SER A 436 -7.52 25.00 -14.72
CA SER A 436 -6.26 24.43 -15.20
C SER A 436 -5.32 24.04 -14.06
N ILE A 437 -5.23 24.88 -13.03
CA ILE A 437 -4.48 24.60 -11.81
C ILE A 437 -5.03 23.34 -11.17
N TYR A 438 -6.34 23.28 -10.91
CA TYR A 438 -6.93 22.15 -10.20
C TYR A 438 -6.74 20.83 -10.96
N MET A 439 -7.03 20.83 -12.27
CA MET A 439 -6.85 19.65 -13.13
C MET A 439 -5.38 19.18 -13.15
N ALA A 440 -4.44 20.08 -13.41
CA ALA A 440 -3.03 19.73 -13.52
C ALA A 440 -2.43 19.26 -12.18
N THR A 441 -2.85 19.85 -11.05
CA THR A 441 -2.35 19.44 -9.73
C THR A 441 -2.82 18.03 -9.37
N ILE A 442 -4.10 17.71 -9.62
CA ILE A 442 -4.64 16.37 -9.34
C ILE A 442 -3.99 15.34 -10.28
N ASP A 443 -3.92 15.62 -11.58
CA ASP A 443 -3.33 14.70 -12.56
C ASP A 443 -1.85 14.40 -12.27
N TYR A 444 -1.10 15.41 -11.85
CA TYR A 444 0.30 15.24 -11.44
C TYR A 444 0.41 14.41 -10.15
N MET A 445 -0.40 14.68 -9.12
CA MET A 445 -0.35 13.94 -7.86
C MET A 445 -0.71 12.47 -8.06
N ILE A 446 -1.70 12.17 -8.89
CA ILE A 446 -2.08 10.79 -9.20
C ILE A 446 -0.91 10.03 -9.82
N CYS A 447 -0.22 10.65 -10.77
CA CYS A 447 0.91 10.04 -11.43
C CYS A 447 2.14 9.90 -10.51
N ALA A 448 2.49 10.97 -9.80
CA ALA A 448 3.69 11.06 -8.97
C ALA A 448 3.64 10.18 -7.71
N TYR A 449 2.46 10.00 -7.10
CA TYR A 449 2.30 9.26 -5.84
C TYR A 449 1.65 7.87 -6.00
N GLY A 450 1.17 7.49 -7.20
CA GLY A 450 0.78 6.12 -7.55
C GLY A 450 -0.14 5.44 -6.51
N PRO A 451 0.29 4.39 -5.78
CA PRO A 451 -0.49 3.74 -4.71
C PRO A 451 -1.01 4.70 -3.63
N TYR A 452 -0.29 5.79 -3.37
CA TYR A 452 -0.68 6.81 -2.40
C TYR A 452 -1.30 8.06 -3.05
N SER A 453 -1.66 7.96 -4.33
CA SER A 453 -2.35 9.03 -5.06
C SER A 453 -3.59 9.52 -4.36
N ALA A 454 -4.44 8.62 -3.86
CA ALA A 454 -5.68 8.95 -3.16
C ALA A 454 -5.43 9.86 -1.95
N SER A 455 -4.39 9.59 -1.14
CA SER A 455 -4.04 10.42 0.01
C SER A 455 -3.39 11.75 -0.38
N ALA A 456 -2.57 11.76 -1.44
CA ALA A 456 -1.99 13.01 -1.96
C ALA A 456 -3.08 13.94 -2.54
N THR A 457 -4.00 13.41 -3.34
CA THR A 457 -5.14 14.15 -3.87
C THR A 457 -6.14 14.54 -2.78
N GLY A 458 -6.30 13.72 -1.74
CA GLY A 458 -7.10 14.05 -0.56
C GLY A 458 -6.54 15.26 0.18
N GLY A 459 -5.22 15.34 0.37
CA GLY A 459 -4.56 16.53 0.90
C GLY A 459 -4.77 17.80 0.06
N ASN A 460 -4.91 17.66 -1.27
CA ASN A 460 -5.27 18.75 -2.17
C ASN A 460 -6.72 19.20 -2.02
N GLY A 461 -7.65 18.24 -2.00
CA GLY A 461 -9.08 18.50 -1.76
C GLY A 461 -9.31 19.18 -0.41
N TRP A 462 -8.69 18.65 0.63
CA TRP A 462 -8.75 19.24 1.97
C TRP A 462 -8.27 20.70 1.99
N ALA A 463 -7.09 20.99 1.43
CA ALA A 463 -6.55 22.35 1.42
C ALA A 463 -7.46 23.32 0.67
N ARG A 464 -8.12 22.84 -0.38
CA ARG A 464 -9.04 23.62 -1.20
C ARG A 464 -10.28 24.05 -0.42
N ASP A 465 -10.99 23.09 0.14
CA ASP A 465 -12.24 23.35 0.85
C ASP A 465 -11.97 24.09 2.18
N PHE A 466 -10.86 23.77 2.85
CA PHE A 466 -10.44 24.44 4.09
C PHE A 466 -10.07 25.90 3.87
N LEU A 467 -9.23 26.20 2.86
CA LEU A 467 -8.86 27.58 2.54
C LEU A 467 -10.05 28.39 2.05
N ALA A 468 -10.92 27.80 1.22
CA ALA A 468 -12.15 28.45 0.79
C ALA A 468 -13.04 28.82 1.99
N GLY A 469 -13.23 27.91 2.94
CA GLY A 469 -13.98 28.15 4.18
C GLY A 469 -13.38 29.27 5.03
N VAL A 470 -12.08 29.17 5.35
CA VAL A 470 -11.39 30.15 6.20
C VAL A 470 -11.37 31.54 5.57
N LEU A 471 -11.16 31.65 4.26
CA LEU A 471 -11.09 32.94 3.55
C LEU A 471 -12.47 33.55 3.24
N THR A 472 -13.55 32.78 3.37
CA THR A 472 -14.94 33.28 3.19
C THR A 472 -15.32 34.35 4.22
N VAL A 473 -14.84 34.24 5.46
CA VAL A 473 -15.14 35.22 6.52
C VAL A 473 -14.43 36.56 6.28
N PRO A 474 -13.08 36.63 6.13
CA PRO A 474 -12.39 37.90 5.95
C PRO A 474 -12.65 38.55 4.58
N ALA A 475 -13.26 37.87 3.61
CA ALA A 475 -13.42 38.37 2.24
C ALA A 475 -14.07 39.76 2.16
N THR A 476 -15.25 39.97 2.76
CA THR A 476 -15.89 41.30 2.71
C THR A 476 -15.10 42.39 3.45
N PRO A 477 -14.65 42.19 4.71
CA PRO A 477 -13.76 43.14 5.38
C PRO A 477 -12.49 43.47 4.58
N PHE A 478 -11.93 42.47 3.89
CA PHE A 478 -10.73 42.63 3.06
C PHE A 478 -10.98 43.60 1.89
N PHE A 479 -12.10 43.47 1.18
CA PHE A 479 -12.48 44.37 0.08
C PHE A 479 -12.99 45.74 0.52
N GLN A 480 -13.50 45.88 1.76
CA GLN A 480 -14.05 47.14 2.26
C GLN A 480 -13.07 48.01 3.05
N ASN A 481 -12.15 47.40 3.82
CA ASN A 481 -11.29 48.12 4.76
C ASN A 481 -9.90 48.45 4.21
N ILE A 482 -9.32 47.58 3.37
CA ILE A 482 -8.00 47.81 2.81
C ILE A 482 -8.07 48.96 1.81
N GLY A 483 -7.20 49.97 1.97
CA GLY A 483 -7.18 51.10 1.05
C GLY A 483 -8.27 52.15 1.26
N LYS A 484 -9.08 52.03 2.33
CA LYS A 484 -10.23 52.92 2.63
C LYS A 484 -9.90 54.41 2.62
N SER A 485 -8.69 54.78 3.03
CA SER A 485 -8.21 56.17 3.00
C SER A 485 -8.00 56.75 1.60
N SER A 486 -7.81 55.90 0.58
CA SER A 486 -7.54 56.29 -0.81
C SER A 486 -8.77 56.17 -1.72
N GLY A 487 -9.88 55.60 -1.23
CA GLY A 487 -11.10 55.36 -2.02
C GLY A 487 -11.00 54.24 -3.05
N LYS A 488 -9.85 53.53 -3.11
CA LYS A 488 -9.53 52.46 -4.09
C LYS A 488 -9.45 51.09 -3.44
N ASN A 489 -10.45 50.77 -2.63
CA ASN A 489 -10.38 49.64 -1.71
C ASN A 489 -10.42 48.31 -2.46
N LEU A 490 -11.24 48.27 -3.52
CA LEU A 490 -11.45 47.10 -4.34
C LEU A 490 -10.18 46.79 -5.17
N GLU A 491 -9.56 47.81 -5.75
CA GLU A 491 -8.38 47.70 -6.60
C GLU A 491 -7.16 47.26 -5.79
N TYR A 492 -6.95 47.83 -4.61
CA TYR A 492 -5.83 47.43 -3.75
C TYR A 492 -6.02 46.03 -3.18
N ALA A 493 -7.24 45.65 -2.78
CA ALA A 493 -7.55 44.29 -2.37
C ALA A 493 -7.24 43.28 -3.49
N SER A 494 -7.71 43.52 -4.71
CA SER A 494 -7.41 42.67 -5.88
C SER A 494 -5.93 42.67 -6.27
N THR A 495 -5.22 43.79 -6.10
CA THR A 495 -3.77 43.88 -6.36
C THR A 495 -2.96 43.06 -5.36
N ILE A 496 -3.37 43.01 -4.08
CA ILE A 496 -2.74 42.14 -3.08
C ILE A 496 -2.94 40.67 -3.46
N LEU A 497 -4.14 40.30 -3.89
CA LEU A 497 -4.42 38.94 -4.37
C LEU A 497 -3.56 38.60 -5.60
N PHE A 498 -3.34 39.56 -6.50
CA PHE A 498 -2.38 39.42 -7.59
C PHE A 498 -0.97 39.13 -7.07
N CYS A 499 -0.44 39.91 -6.13
CA CYS A 499 0.91 39.71 -5.58
C CYS A 499 1.08 38.30 -4.97
N ILE A 500 0.08 37.83 -4.21
CA ILE A 500 0.07 36.48 -3.63
C ILE A 500 0.04 35.43 -4.74
N SER A 501 -0.86 35.59 -5.72
CA SER A 501 -0.98 34.67 -6.85
C SER A 501 0.31 34.58 -7.67
N PHE A 502 1.01 35.70 -7.85
CA PHE A 502 2.26 35.76 -8.59
C PHE A 502 3.35 34.94 -7.90
N VAL A 503 3.49 35.07 -6.58
CA VAL A 503 4.44 34.26 -5.80
C VAL A 503 4.11 32.76 -5.88
N LEU A 504 2.83 32.40 -5.76
CA LEU A 504 2.39 31.00 -5.86
C LEU A 504 2.61 30.43 -7.28
N VAL A 505 2.36 31.20 -8.33
CA VAL A 505 2.62 30.79 -9.71
C VAL A 505 4.12 30.63 -9.97
N VAL A 506 4.97 31.52 -9.45
CA VAL A 506 6.44 31.37 -9.55
C VAL A 506 6.89 30.05 -8.91
N ALA A 507 6.28 29.64 -7.80
CA ALA A 507 6.58 28.35 -7.16
C ALA A 507 6.30 27.15 -8.08
N VAL A 508 5.30 27.23 -8.99
CA VAL A 508 5.02 26.18 -10.00
C VAL A 508 6.18 26.04 -10.98
N TYR A 509 6.73 27.14 -11.47
CA TYR A 509 7.90 27.11 -12.36
C TYR A 509 9.11 26.49 -11.66
N VAL A 510 9.31 26.81 -10.39
CA VAL A 510 10.37 26.20 -9.57
C VAL A 510 10.14 24.69 -9.45
N ILE A 511 8.91 24.22 -9.21
CA ILE A 511 8.59 22.79 -9.16
C ILE A 511 8.77 22.12 -10.52
N TYR A 512 8.41 22.77 -11.63
CA TYR A 512 8.59 22.18 -12.95
C TYR A 512 10.08 22.02 -13.31
N TRP A 513 10.93 23.00 -13.00
CA TRP A 513 12.35 22.93 -13.30
C TRP A 513 13.16 22.11 -12.28
N LYS A 514 12.83 22.20 -10.99
CA LYS A 514 13.50 21.46 -9.91
C LYS A 514 12.76 20.18 -9.50
N GLY A 515 11.72 19.78 -10.22
CA GLY A 515 10.85 18.64 -9.92
C GLY A 515 11.62 17.35 -9.63
N PRO A 516 12.58 16.94 -10.48
CA PRO A 516 13.41 15.76 -10.24
C PRO A 516 14.25 15.87 -8.95
N ALA A 517 14.78 17.06 -8.64
CA ALA A 517 15.58 17.29 -7.43
C ALA A 517 14.72 17.32 -6.16
N LEU A 518 13.49 17.84 -6.25
CA LEU A 518 12.51 17.86 -5.15
C LEU A 518 11.94 16.46 -4.88
N ARG A 519 11.69 15.65 -5.92
CA ARG A 519 11.29 14.24 -5.77
C ARG A 519 12.40 13.39 -5.15
N LYS A 520 13.67 13.63 -5.49
CA LYS A 520 14.84 13.03 -4.82
C LYS A 520 15.06 13.48 -3.37
N ARG A 521 14.30 14.46 -2.88
CA ARG A 521 14.30 14.87 -1.47
C ARG A 521 13.04 14.43 -0.73
N SER A 522 12.04 13.93 -1.45
CA SER A 522 10.82 13.36 -0.87
C SER A 522 11.10 11.90 -0.50
N PRO A 523 11.06 11.54 0.80
CA PRO A 523 11.29 10.16 1.23
C PRO A 523 10.27 9.19 0.63
N PHE A 524 9.08 9.68 0.31
CA PHE A 524 7.96 8.87 -0.14
C PHE A 524 7.94 8.69 -1.65
N ALA A 525 8.24 9.75 -2.42
CA ALA A 525 8.40 9.66 -3.86
C ALA A 525 9.62 8.82 -4.26
N GLN A 526 10.67 8.78 -3.42
CA GLN A 526 11.82 7.90 -3.60
C GLN A 526 11.46 6.42 -3.42
N ARG A 527 10.74 6.07 -2.34
CA ARG A 527 10.25 4.69 -2.13
C ARG A 527 9.44 4.19 -3.33
N LEU A 528 8.59 5.05 -3.88
CA LEU A 528 7.73 4.71 -5.01
C LEU A 528 8.47 4.62 -6.35
N ALA A 529 9.45 5.50 -6.57
CA ALA A 529 10.29 5.46 -7.76
C ALA A 529 11.15 4.18 -7.77
N ASP A 530 11.63 3.77 -6.59
CA ASP A 530 12.35 2.52 -6.40
C ASP A 530 11.43 1.33 -6.74
N GLU A 531 10.24 1.23 -6.16
CA GLU A 531 9.28 0.14 -6.45
C GLU A 531 8.88 0.04 -7.93
N ARG A 532 8.74 1.16 -8.65
CA ARG A 532 8.43 1.15 -10.09
C ARG A 532 9.59 0.69 -10.97
N GLN A 533 10.83 1.05 -10.62
CA GLN A 533 12.02 0.60 -11.35
C GLN A 533 12.21 -0.92 -11.21
N GLU A 534 11.89 -1.41 -10.03
CA GLU A 534 11.93 -2.81 -9.64
C GLU A 534 10.95 -3.68 -10.46
N VAL A 535 9.70 -3.23 -10.63
CA VAL A 535 8.69 -3.90 -11.48
C VAL A 535 9.03 -3.85 -12.98
N GLN A 536 9.58 -2.73 -13.48
CA GLN A 536 10.02 -2.63 -14.88
C GLN A 536 11.25 -3.50 -15.20
N ALA A 537 12.10 -3.76 -14.20
CA ALA A 537 13.26 -4.65 -14.34
C ALA A 537 12.85 -6.13 -14.45
N GLU A 538 11.76 -6.52 -13.79
CA GLU A 538 11.20 -7.89 -13.87
C GLU A 538 10.45 -8.13 -15.20
N GLY A 539 9.67 -7.17 -15.70
CA GLY A 539 8.91 -7.30 -16.96
C GLY A 539 9.76 -7.42 -18.24
N ARG A 540 11.04 -7.02 -18.20
CA ARG A 540 11.96 -7.11 -19.36
C ARG A 540 12.71 -8.44 -19.49
N ARG A 541 12.65 -9.33 -18.50
CA ARG A 541 13.31 -10.65 -18.57
C ARG A 541 12.55 -11.72 -19.36
N GLY A 542 11.39 -11.38 -19.91
CA GLY A 542 10.49 -12.32 -20.61
C GLY A 542 10.59 -12.41 -22.14
N SER A 543 11.64 -11.92 -22.80
CA SER A 543 11.80 -12.13 -24.25
C SER A 543 13.26 -12.36 -24.67
N ILE A 544 13.73 -13.60 -24.52
CA ILE A 544 14.87 -14.09 -25.31
C ILE A 544 14.29 -14.75 -26.56
N ALA A 545 14.59 -14.12 -27.70
CA ALA A 545 14.34 -14.63 -29.03
C ALA A 545 14.98 -16.02 -29.20
N TYR A 546 14.17 -17.01 -29.57
CA TYR A 546 14.66 -18.29 -30.07
C TYR A 546 14.86 -18.16 -31.59
N ASP A 547 16.11 -18.10 -32.01
CA ASP A 547 16.53 -18.20 -33.41
C ASP A 547 16.33 -19.65 -33.86
N ASN A 548 15.30 -19.92 -34.67
CA ASN A 548 15.05 -21.23 -35.25
C ASN A 548 15.40 -21.22 -36.74
N ARG A 549 16.65 -21.57 -37.05
CA ARG A 549 17.04 -22.00 -38.39
C ARG A 549 16.58 -23.44 -38.65
N ARG A 550 15.92 -23.62 -39.80
CA ARG A 550 15.63 -24.87 -40.55
C ARG A 550 14.42 -25.69 -40.07
N ARG A 551 13.31 -25.57 -40.81
CA ARG A 551 12.88 -26.59 -41.79
C ARG A 551 11.74 -26.06 -42.67
N SER A 552 11.89 -26.31 -43.96
CA SER A 552 10.94 -26.12 -45.04
C SER A 552 9.84 -27.21 -45.03
N SER A 553 8.58 -26.84 -45.25
CA SER A 553 7.75 -27.28 -46.40
C SER A 553 6.23 -27.12 -46.14
N ALA A 554 5.56 -26.64 -47.20
CA ALA A 554 4.18 -26.88 -47.64
C ALA A 554 2.96 -26.45 -46.76
N ALA A 555 2.36 -25.33 -47.20
CA ALA A 555 0.94 -25.09 -47.52
C ALA A 555 -0.19 -25.78 -46.74
N SER A 556 -1.01 -24.96 -46.07
CA SER A 556 -2.41 -24.70 -46.47
C SER A 556 -3.03 -23.63 -45.55
N ALA A 557 -3.76 -22.70 -46.15
CA ALA A 557 -4.40 -21.56 -45.50
C ALA A 557 -5.63 -21.99 -44.70
N ASP A 558 -5.78 -21.44 -43.49
CA ASP A 558 -7.09 -21.04 -42.95
C ASP A 558 -6.96 -20.00 -41.83
N VAL A 559 -7.99 -19.19 -41.73
CA VAL A 559 -8.15 -17.90 -41.05
C VAL A 559 -7.72 -17.89 -39.56
N GLU A 560 -6.70 -17.09 -39.21
CA GLU A 560 -6.34 -16.79 -37.81
C GLU A 560 -6.82 -15.39 -37.36
N ARG A 561 -7.51 -15.39 -36.22
CA ARG A 561 -7.92 -14.21 -35.45
C ARG A 561 -6.68 -13.56 -34.80
N PRO A 562 -6.55 -12.22 -34.75
CA PRO A 562 -5.42 -11.59 -34.08
C PRO A 562 -5.58 -11.65 -32.56
N THR A 563 -4.91 -12.60 -31.93
CA THR A 563 -4.69 -12.66 -30.48
C THR A 563 -3.66 -11.60 -30.08
N TYR A 564 -4.13 -10.41 -29.70
CA TYR A 564 -3.32 -9.44 -28.97
C TYR A 564 -3.18 -9.91 -27.51
N SER A 565 -2.14 -10.67 -27.19
CA SER A 565 -1.73 -10.92 -25.80
C SER A 565 -1.08 -9.64 -25.25
N ARG A 566 -1.87 -8.79 -24.59
CA ARG A 566 -1.36 -7.65 -23.80
C ARG A 566 -1.09 -8.12 -22.37
N GLN A 567 0.18 -8.13 -21.97
CA GLN A 567 0.60 -8.31 -20.58
C GLN A 567 0.26 -7.05 -19.79
N TYR A 568 -0.65 -7.18 -18.81
CA TYR A 568 -0.93 -6.13 -17.84
C TYR A 568 -0.11 -6.30 -16.57
N SER A 569 0.30 -5.18 -16.01
CA SER A 569 0.94 -5.05 -14.70
C SER A 569 -0.10 -5.22 -13.59
N ASN A 570 0.18 -6.10 -12.64
CA ASN A 570 -0.52 -6.29 -11.37
C ASN A 570 -0.43 -5.04 -10.48
N SER A 571 -1.18 -3.97 -10.78
CA SER A 571 -1.05 -2.67 -10.12
C SER A 571 -2.23 -2.24 -9.24
N HIS A 572 -3.15 -3.14 -8.88
CA HIS A 572 -4.27 -2.79 -7.98
C HIS A 572 -4.39 -3.67 -6.73
N ARG A 573 -3.34 -4.43 -6.39
CA ARG A 573 -3.18 -5.04 -5.06
C ARG A 573 -2.27 -4.21 -4.16
N PHE A 574 -2.66 -4.19 -2.88
CA PHE A 574 -1.87 -3.94 -1.67
C PHE A 574 -1.97 -2.57 -0.97
N PHE A 575 -2.70 -2.59 0.15
CA PHE A 575 -2.09 -2.42 1.48
C PHE A 575 -1.03 -3.52 1.65
N GLY A 576 0.25 -3.18 1.65
CA GLY A 576 1.34 -4.15 1.87
C GLY A 576 2.54 -3.90 0.94
N GLU A 577 3.65 -3.52 1.58
CA GLU A 577 4.97 -3.19 1.04
C GLU A 577 5.45 -3.99 -0.19
N SER A 578 6.02 -3.28 -1.18
CA SER A 578 6.72 -3.86 -2.33
C SER A 578 8.25 -3.81 -2.16
N ARG A 579 8.89 -4.90 -2.56
CA ARG A 579 10.31 -5.02 -2.91
C ARG A 579 10.44 -5.07 -4.44
N VAL A 580 11.66 -4.82 -4.93
CA VAL A 580 12.54 -5.63 -5.80
C VAL A 580 13.92 -4.91 -5.94
N THR A 581 14.70 -5.01 -7.02
CA THR A 581 16.19 -4.99 -7.06
C THR A 581 16.79 -4.05 -8.13
N PRO A 582 18.14 -3.94 -8.23
CA PRO A 582 18.76 -3.75 -9.55
C PRO A 582 20.01 -4.61 -9.84
N ARG A 583 20.06 -5.18 -11.05
CA ARG A 583 21.24 -5.78 -11.71
C ARG A 583 21.69 -4.90 -12.89
N GLY A 584 23.01 -4.83 -13.17
CA GLY A 584 23.50 -4.46 -14.51
C GLY A 584 24.98 -4.13 -14.66
N THR A 585 25.75 -5.08 -15.20
CA THR A 585 27.14 -4.99 -15.68
C THR A 585 27.36 -4.03 -16.87
N PRO A 586 28.59 -3.48 -17.08
CA PRO A 586 28.95 -2.74 -18.29
C PRO A 586 29.85 -3.54 -19.27
N ARG A 587 29.77 -3.23 -20.57
CA ARG A 587 30.82 -3.52 -21.56
C ARG A 587 31.06 -2.32 -22.48
N GLY A 588 32.33 -2.00 -22.69
CA GLY A 588 32.84 -1.08 -23.70
C GLY A 588 34.32 -0.74 -23.49
N THR A 589 35.21 -1.51 -24.12
CA THR A 589 36.60 -1.13 -24.50
C THR A 589 36.56 -0.06 -25.63
N PRO A 590 37.64 0.66 -26.04
CA PRO A 590 39.07 0.24 -26.03
C PRO A 590 40.13 1.33 -25.75
N SER A 591 41.34 0.92 -25.33
CA SER A 591 42.62 1.41 -25.87
C SER A 591 43.81 0.71 -25.20
N ALA A 592 44.70 0.19 -26.03
CA ALA A 592 45.94 -0.49 -25.66
C ALA A 592 47.02 0.50 -25.19
N SER A 593 47.85 0.10 -24.21
CA SER A 593 49.32 0.09 -24.38
C SER A 593 50.07 -0.41 -23.15
N ARG A 594 50.99 -1.34 -23.42
CA ARG A 594 52.30 -1.60 -22.79
C ARG A 594 52.40 -2.30 -21.44
N ALA A 595 53.01 -3.48 -21.53
CA ALA A 595 53.65 -4.24 -20.47
C ALA A 595 54.83 -3.48 -19.83
N ASN A 596 55.09 -3.77 -18.55
CA ASN A 596 56.42 -4.18 -18.10
C ASN A 596 56.33 -4.94 -16.77
N SER A 597 57.12 -6.00 -16.72
CA SER A 597 57.50 -6.83 -15.58
C SER A 597 58.07 -6.03 -14.40
N VAL A 598 57.94 -6.56 -13.18
CA VAL A 598 59.05 -6.87 -12.24
C VAL A 598 58.46 -7.47 -10.96
N HIS A 599 58.92 -8.67 -10.61
CA HIS A 599 58.83 -9.26 -9.28
C HIS A 599 59.56 -8.37 -8.26
N ASN A 600 58.92 -8.07 -7.12
CA ASN A 600 59.66 -8.07 -5.85
C ASN A 600 58.75 -8.25 -4.64
N VAL A 601 59.23 -9.12 -3.75
CA VAL A 601 58.66 -9.52 -2.46
C VAL A 601 58.44 -8.30 -1.56
N ARG A 602 57.20 -8.09 -1.15
CA ARG A 602 56.84 -7.29 0.03
C ARG A 602 55.83 -8.10 0.83
N ARG A 603 56.14 -8.38 2.10
CA ARG A 603 55.20 -8.84 3.11
C ARG A 603 53.97 -7.91 3.07
N SER A 604 52.86 -8.36 2.49
CA SER A 604 51.62 -7.58 2.46
C SER A 604 50.75 -8.00 3.62
N ASN A 605 50.27 -7.03 4.40
CA ASN A 605 49.06 -7.15 5.20
C ASN A 605 47.90 -7.58 4.29
N THR A 606 47.73 -8.89 4.08
CA THR A 606 46.60 -9.43 3.30
C THR A 606 45.37 -9.42 4.19
N THR A 607 44.46 -8.50 3.89
CA THR A 607 43.12 -8.45 4.47
C THR A 607 42.38 -9.75 4.16
N MET A 608 41.94 -10.47 5.19
CA MET A 608 41.17 -11.71 5.07
C MET A 608 39.76 -11.41 4.57
N GLN A 609 39.26 -12.14 3.58
CA GLN A 609 37.89 -11.99 3.09
C GLN A 609 36.97 -13.11 3.60
N VAL A 610 35.92 -12.74 4.32
CA VAL A 610 34.92 -13.65 4.91
C VAL A 610 33.58 -13.47 4.20
N THR A 611 32.98 -14.55 3.70
CA THR A 611 31.64 -14.50 3.08
C THR A 611 30.57 -15.18 3.95
N ILE A 612 29.39 -14.58 4.08
CA ILE A 612 28.24 -15.11 4.84
C ILE A 612 27.06 -15.42 3.91
N ALA A 613 26.58 -16.66 3.91
CA ALA A 613 25.61 -17.19 2.97
C ALA A 613 24.47 -18.00 3.62
N PRO A 614 23.23 -17.47 3.72
CA PRO A 614 22.81 -16.07 3.57
C PRO A 614 22.99 -15.24 4.86
N ALA A 615 23.17 -13.93 4.72
CA ALA A 615 23.34 -12.98 5.82
C ALA A 615 22.02 -12.35 6.33
N SER A 616 20.88 -12.65 5.67
CA SER A 616 19.57 -12.06 6.01
C SER A 616 18.87 -12.69 7.22
N THR A 617 19.38 -13.79 7.77
CA THR A 617 18.82 -14.45 8.95
C THR A 617 19.18 -13.68 10.22
N LYS A 618 18.40 -13.83 11.31
CA LYS A 618 18.75 -13.24 12.63
C LYS A 618 20.17 -13.64 13.05
N THR A 619 20.51 -14.92 12.87
CA THR A 619 21.84 -15.46 13.13
C THR A 619 22.90 -14.90 12.20
N GLY A 620 22.63 -14.78 10.89
CA GLY A 620 23.54 -14.17 9.91
C GLY A 620 23.87 -12.72 10.26
N ALA A 621 22.87 -11.93 10.67
CA ALA A 621 23.08 -10.57 11.15
C ALA A 621 23.89 -10.51 12.45
N ALA A 622 23.66 -11.43 13.39
CA ALA A 622 24.46 -11.53 14.62
C ALA A 622 25.94 -11.82 14.32
N ILE A 623 26.23 -12.69 13.34
CA ILE A 623 27.60 -13.02 12.92
C ILE A 623 28.29 -11.82 12.27
N VAL A 624 27.59 -11.10 11.37
CA VAL A 624 28.12 -9.85 10.80
C VAL A 624 28.45 -8.85 11.91
N ARG A 625 27.54 -8.66 12.86
CA ARG A 625 27.74 -7.73 13.99
C ARG A 625 28.94 -8.14 14.86
N SER A 626 29.11 -9.43 15.11
CA SER A 626 30.28 -9.96 15.84
C SER A 626 31.58 -9.76 15.06
N LEU A 627 31.61 -10.03 13.76
CA LEU A 627 32.81 -9.81 12.92
C LEU A 627 33.20 -8.33 12.85
N LEU A 628 32.22 -7.42 12.77
CA LEU A 628 32.44 -5.97 12.78
C LEU A 628 32.95 -5.46 14.14
N SER A 629 32.65 -6.17 15.23
CA SER A 629 33.11 -5.81 16.58
C SER A 629 34.56 -6.22 16.87
N PHE A 630 35.17 -7.07 16.04
CA PHE A 630 36.57 -7.43 16.20
C PHE A 630 37.46 -6.22 15.88
N GLU A 631 38.36 -5.85 16.79
CA GLU A 631 39.27 -4.71 16.64
C GLU A 631 40.25 -4.86 15.44
N ASN A 632 40.33 -6.05 14.86
CA ASN A 632 41.21 -6.35 13.73
C ASN A 632 40.61 -5.82 12.40
N LYS A 633 41.08 -4.64 11.97
CA LYS A 633 40.71 -3.99 10.69
C LYS A 633 41.18 -4.74 9.43
N SER A 634 41.75 -5.93 9.56
CA SER A 634 42.24 -6.75 8.45
C SER A 634 41.22 -7.80 7.98
N ILE A 635 39.92 -7.60 8.23
CA ILE A 635 38.85 -8.49 7.78
C ILE A 635 37.86 -7.72 6.91
N ASN A 636 37.63 -8.20 5.69
CA ASN A 636 36.58 -7.74 4.78
C ASN A 636 35.42 -8.74 4.78
N ILE A 637 34.20 -8.25 4.98
CA ILE A 637 32.98 -9.04 5.12
C ILE A 637 32.15 -8.90 3.85
N LYS A 638 31.88 -10.04 3.20
CA LYS A 638 30.99 -10.16 2.04
C LYS A 638 29.71 -10.86 2.47
N ALA A 639 28.59 -10.16 2.52
CA ALA A 639 27.34 -10.68 3.07
C ALA A 639 26.31 -10.88 1.95
N LEU A 640 25.86 -12.13 1.74
CA LEU A 640 24.91 -12.45 0.68
C LEU A 640 23.47 -12.23 1.15
N TYR A 641 22.74 -11.39 0.42
CA TYR A 641 21.33 -11.11 0.65
C TYR A 641 20.55 -11.35 -0.63
N ARG A 642 19.38 -12.00 -0.54
CA ARG A 642 18.43 -12.07 -1.67
C ARG A 642 17.95 -10.68 -2.13
N ASN A 643 17.97 -9.72 -1.21
CA ASN A 643 17.79 -8.30 -1.51
C ASN A 643 18.73 -7.51 -0.59
N VAL A 644 19.72 -6.86 -1.19
CA VAL A 644 20.77 -6.07 -0.51
C VAL A 644 20.18 -4.96 0.37
N LYS A 645 18.98 -4.44 0.06
CA LYS A 645 18.27 -3.44 0.89
C LYS A 645 17.86 -3.97 2.26
N LYS A 646 17.85 -5.29 2.48
CA LYS A 646 17.65 -5.90 3.81
C LYS A 646 18.92 -5.95 4.66
N ALA A 647 20.07 -5.52 4.15
CA ALA A 647 21.25 -5.34 4.97
C ALA A 647 20.98 -4.19 5.98
N PRO A 648 21.12 -4.43 7.30
CA PRO A 648 20.98 -3.37 8.30
C PRO A 648 21.86 -2.16 8.00
N LEU A 649 21.30 -0.95 8.16
CA LEU A 649 22.03 0.30 7.91
C LEU A 649 23.31 0.40 8.77
N GLU A 650 23.27 -0.13 9.99
CA GLU A 650 24.42 -0.24 10.89
C GLU A 650 25.60 -1.02 10.31
N PHE A 651 25.40 -1.92 9.33
CA PHE A 651 26.49 -2.65 8.69
C PHE A 651 27.06 -1.86 7.50
N THR A 652 26.18 -1.20 6.75
CA THR A 652 26.58 -0.43 5.56
C THR A 652 27.42 0.81 5.85
N SER A 653 27.50 1.25 7.11
CA SER A 653 28.38 2.34 7.54
C SER A 653 29.85 1.92 7.72
N TYR A 654 30.17 0.62 7.68
CA TYR A 654 31.52 0.12 7.85
C TYR A 654 32.19 -0.12 6.49
N ASP A 655 33.37 0.47 6.28
CA ASP A 655 34.12 0.39 5.01
C ASP A 655 34.55 -1.04 4.64
N ASN A 656 34.64 -1.93 5.64
CA ASN A 656 35.02 -3.33 5.46
C ASN A 656 33.82 -4.28 5.33
N PHE A 657 32.61 -3.77 5.14
CA PHE A 657 31.40 -4.55 4.89
C PHE A 657 30.88 -4.32 3.46
N THR A 658 30.50 -5.40 2.78
CA THR A 658 29.90 -5.34 1.45
C THR A 658 28.73 -6.32 1.37
N ALA A 659 27.53 -5.79 1.15
CA ALA A 659 26.35 -6.61 0.91
C ALA A 659 26.21 -6.90 -0.59
N ILE A 660 25.93 -8.17 -0.94
CA ILE A 660 25.88 -8.65 -2.32
C ILE A 660 24.57 -9.36 -2.58
N GLU A 661 23.99 -9.11 -3.75
CA GLU A 661 22.75 -9.73 -4.18
C GLU A 661 23.01 -11.17 -4.63
N ALA A 662 22.56 -12.15 -3.85
CA ALA A 662 22.61 -13.56 -4.20
C ALA A 662 21.56 -14.37 -3.44
N ASP A 663 21.14 -15.49 -4.03
CA ASP A 663 20.24 -16.46 -3.43
C ASP A 663 20.93 -17.82 -3.38
N VAL A 664 21.01 -18.43 -2.20
CA VAL A 664 21.59 -19.77 -2.03
C VAL A 664 20.78 -20.87 -2.74
N SER A 665 19.54 -20.57 -3.14
CA SER A 665 18.71 -21.44 -3.97
C SER A 665 19.04 -21.33 -5.47
N ASP A 666 19.75 -20.28 -5.90
CA ASP A 666 20.17 -20.05 -7.30
C ASP A 666 21.70 -20.14 -7.41
N ALA A 667 22.19 -21.30 -7.85
CA ALA A 667 23.62 -21.57 -8.01
C ALA A 667 24.34 -20.54 -8.90
N SER A 668 23.65 -19.95 -9.88
CA SER A 668 24.24 -18.98 -10.81
C SER A 668 24.52 -17.62 -10.16
N SER A 669 23.86 -17.35 -9.02
CA SER A 669 24.02 -16.11 -8.26
C SER A 669 25.16 -16.15 -7.24
N LEU A 670 25.67 -17.34 -6.93
CA LEU A 670 26.70 -17.53 -5.91
C LEU A 670 28.11 -17.35 -6.50
N ASP A 671 28.83 -16.37 -5.97
CA ASP A 671 30.24 -16.13 -6.29
C ASP A 671 31.06 -15.95 -5.00
N PHE A 672 31.85 -16.97 -4.66
CA PHE A 672 32.75 -16.97 -3.51
C PHE A 672 34.21 -16.65 -3.88
N SER A 673 34.48 -16.23 -5.12
CA SER A 673 35.84 -15.90 -5.58
C SER A 673 36.50 -14.85 -4.68
N GLY A 674 37.74 -15.12 -4.28
CA GLY A 674 38.52 -14.23 -3.40
C GLY A 674 38.26 -14.41 -1.90
N SER A 675 37.25 -15.18 -1.51
CA SER A 675 36.97 -15.45 -0.09
C SER A 675 37.99 -16.43 0.49
N ASP A 676 38.52 -16.13 1.67
CA ASP A 676 39.37 -17.03 2.47
C ASP A 676 38.52 -17.96 3.35
N ALA A 677 37.39 -17.47 3.87
CA ALA A 677 36.47 -18.25 4.68
C ALA A 677 35.01 -18.00 4.28
N VAL A 678 34.18 -19.04 4.37
CA VAL A 678 32.74 -18.98 4.07
C VAL A 678 31.93 -19.53 5.24
N LEU A 679 30.90 -18.81 5.64
CA LEU A 679 29.84 -19.32 6.51
C LEU A 679 28.63 -19.74 5.68
N ALA A 680 28.19 -20.97 5.86
CA ALA A 680 26.95 -21.50 5.30
C ALA A 680 25.84 -21.60 6.37
N ILE A 681 24.64 -21.20 6.00
CA ILE A 681 23.40 -21.39 6.76
C ILE A 681 22.36 -21.98 5.80
N THR A 682 21.72 -23.08 6.19
CA THR A 682 20.66 -23.73 5.41
C THR A 682 19.30 -23.12 5.79
N PRO A 683 18.63 -22.35 4.92
CA PRO A 683 17.34 -21.75 5.26
C PRO A 683 16.23 -22.82 5.29
N PRO A 684 15.34 -22.80 6.30
CA PRO A 684 14.17 -23.69 6.32
C PRO A 684 13.12 -23.26 5.30
N VAL A 685 12.29 -24.21 4.87
CA VAL A 685 11.13 -23.97 3.99
C VAL A 685 9.84 -24.41 4.68
N TYR A 686 8.78 -23.62 4.52
CA TYR A 686 7.51 -23.80 5.23
C TYR A 686 6.32 -24.01 4.28
N ASP A 687 6.58 -24.07 2.97
CA ASP A 687 5.58 -24.06 1.89
C ASP A 687 5.21 -25.47 1.39
N GLY A 688 5.43 -26.50 2.20
CA GLY A 688 5.08 -27.89 1.88
C GLY A 688 6.02 -28.57 0.87
N ARG A 689 7.08 -27.89 0.42
CA ARG A 689 8.17 -28.51 -0.34
C ARG A 689 8.90 -29.54 0.50
N ASP A 690 9.53 -30.50 -0.17
CA ASP A 690 10.43 -31.46 0.47
C ASP A 690 11.63 -30.71 1.08
N ILE A 691 11.62 -30.66 2.42
CA ILE A 691 12.61 -29.98 3.27
C ILE A 691 14.02 -30.53 3.06
N VAL A 692 14.16 -31.84 2.85
CA VAL A 692 15.45 -32.52 2.68
C VAL A 692 15.99 -32.25 1.28
N ALA A 693 15.14 -32.37 0.25
CA ALA A 693 15.54 -32.06 -1.12
C ALA A 693 15.94 -30.59 -1.28
N HIS A 694 15.24 -29.67 -0.60
CA HIS A 694 15.61 -28.26 -0.58
C HIS A 694 16.96 -28.02 0.10
N ALA A 695 17.16 -28.58 1.29
CA ALA A 695 18.42 -28.48 2.03
C ALA A 695 19.60 -29.06 1.24
N GLU A 696 19.38 -30.19 0.56
CA GLU A 696 20.39 -30.81 -0.30
C GLU A 696 20.76 -29.89 -1.47
N ASN A 697 19.77 -29.34 -2.16
CA ASN A 697 19.98 -28.45 -3.30
C ASN A 697 20.73 -27.17 -2.90
N VAL A 698 20.30 -26.50 -1.83
CA VAL A 698 20.96 -25.29 -1.32
C VAL A 698 22.39 -25.58 -0.88
N SER A 699 22.61 -26.68 -0.17
CA SER A 699 23.95 -27.07 0.30
C SER A 699 24.87 -27.42 -0.87
N LYS A 700 24.36 -28.07 -1.92
CA LYS A 700 25.10 -28.38 -3.15
C LYS A 700 25.49 -27.10 -3.89
N ASN A 701 24.57 -26.16 -4.04
CA ASN A 701 24.86 -24.86 -4.66
C ASN A 701 26.00 -24.12 -3.95
N VAL A 702 25.96 -24.07 -2.62
CA VAL A 702 27.00 -23.42 -1.82
C VAL A 702 28.33 -24.17 -1.92
N ARG A 703 28.33 -25.51 -1.79
CA ARG A 703 29.52 -26.34 -1.98
C ARG A 703 30.16 -26.08 -3.35
N ASP A 704 29.38 -26.21 -4.42
CA ASP A 704 29.90 -26.14 -5.78
C ASP A 704 30.49 -24.76 -6.08
N ALA A 705 29.87 -23.69 -5.57
CA ALA A 705 30.41 -22.34 -5.68
C ALA A 705 31.69 -22.14 -4.84
N VAL A 706 31.78 -22.77 -3.66
CA VAL A 706 32.98 -22.74 -2.80
C VAL A 706 34.14 -23.47 -3.48
N GLU A 707 33.90 -24.65 -4.04
CA GLU A 707 34.92 -25.42 -4.77
C GLU A 707 35.35 -24.71 -6.05
N LYS A 708 34.40 -24.14 -6.79
CA LYS A 708 34.67 -23.34 -7.99
C LYS A 708 35.53 -22.12 -7.69
N ALA A 709 35.36 -21.48 -6.54
CA ALA A 709 36.16 -20.33 -6.15
C ALA A 709 37.64 -20.70 -5.92
N GLY A 710 37.91 -21.89 -5.39
CA GLY A 710 39.27 -22.41 -5.16
C GLY A 710 40.12 -21.65 -4.12
N THR A 711 39.67 -20.48 -3.65
CA THR A 711 40.37 -19.64 -2.67
C THR A 711 39.95 -19.91 -1.23
N VAL A 712 38.80 -20.56 -1.02
CA VAL A 712 38.21 -20.79 0.30
C VAL A 712 39.01 -21.85 1.05
N LYS A 713 39.65 -21.46 2.15
CA LYS A 713 40.45 -22.33 3.02
C LYS A 713 39.63 -22.93 4.16
N ARG A 714 38.59 -22.20 4.60
CA ARG A 714 37.73 -22.59 5.72
C ARG A 714 36.25 -22.45 5.39
N LEU A 715 35.48 -23.48 5.71
CA LEU A 715 34.03 -23.50 5.65
C LEU A 715 33.46 -23.76 7.04
N VAL A 716 32.57 -22.88 7.49
CA VAL A 716 31.86 -23.01 8.77
C VAL A 716 30.37 -23.16 8.51
N LEU A 717 29.74 -24.19 9.04
CA LEU A 717 28.30 -24.44 8.95
C LEU A 717 27.62 -24.13 10.28
N LEU A 718 26.56 -23.32 10.24
CA LEU A 718 25.58 -23.29 11.32
C LEU A 718 24.73 -24.57 11.24
N SER A 719 24.91 -25.46 12.21
CA SER A 719 24.16 -26.71 12.35
C SER A 719 23.38 -26.71 13.68
N SER A 720 22.68 -27.79 13.99
CA SER A 720 21.91 -27.97 15.21
C SER A 720 22.33 -29.25 15.92
N VAL A 721 22.24 -29.27 17.25
CA VAL A 721 22.21 -30.54 17.99
C VAL A 721 21.02 -31.36 17.45
N GLY A 722 21.22 -32.66 17.21
CA GLY A 722 20.27 -33.53 16.51
C GLY A 722 20.65 -33.80 15.05
N ALA A 723 21.56 -33.01 14.45
CA ALA A 723 22.07 -33.25 13.10
C ALA A 723 22.97 -34.48 12.97
N GLU A 724 23.44 -35.07 14.07
CA GLU A 724 24.15 -36.36 14.10
C GLU A 724 23.28 -37.53 13.61
N PHE A 725 21.96 -37.43 13.72
CA PHE A 725 21.04 -38.50 13.38
C PHE A 725 20.52 -38.33 11.95
N SER A 726 20.47 -39.42 11.19
CA SER A 726 19.96 -39.45 9.81
C SER A 726 18.43 -39.54 9.73
N GLU A 727 17.78 -39.95 10.82
CA GLU A 727 16.33 -40.15 10.94
C GLU A 727 15.87 -39.88 12.39
N GLY A 728 14.57 -39.73 12.63
CA GLY A 728 14.04 -39.58 13.99
C GLY A 728 14.08 -38.16 14.56
N THR A 729 14.55 -37.17 13.79
CA THR A 729 14.79 -35.79 14.26
C THR A 729 14.00 -34.72 13.50
N GLY A 730 13.12 -35.12 12.58
CA GLY A 730 12.22 -34.21 11.89
C GLY A 730 12.96 -33.17 11.04
N GLU A 731 12.57 -31.90 11.18
CA GLU A 731 13.18 -30.78 10.44
C GLU A 731 14.71 -30.66 10.62
N LEU A 732 15.28 -31.21 11.69
CA LEU A 732 16.74 -31.22 11.90
C LEU A 732 17.51 -32.08 10.89
N LYS A 733 16.82 -32.98 10.17
CA LYS A 733 17.38 -33.74 9.04
C LYS A 733 17.93 -32.82 7.94
N THR A 734 17.43 -31.59 7.84
CA THR A 734 17.98 -30.57 6.91
C THR A 734 19.44 -30.23 7.25
N ASN A 735 19.78 -30.11 8.53
CA ASN A 735 21.15 -29.88 9.00
C ASN A 735 22.02 -31.13 8.82
N HIS A 736 21.49 -32.33 9.09
CA HIS A 736 22.20 -33.59 8.79
C HIS A 736 22.59 -33.66 7.30
N THR A 737 21.65 -33.34 6.42
CA THR A 737 21.83 -33.34 4.97
C THR A 737 22.91 -32.33 4.56
N ALA A 738 22.87 -31.12 5.11
CA ALA A 738 23.90 -30.11 4.87
C ALA A 738 25.29 -30.58 5.34
N GLU A 739 25.39 -31.18 6.53
CA GLU A 739 26.64 -31.76 7.04
C GLU A 739 27.22 -32.81 6.09
N GLN A 740 26.39 -33.72 5.55
CA GLN A 740 26.86 -34.72 4.58
C GLN A 740 27.34 -34.10 3.27
N VAL A 741 26.62 -33.10 2.74
CA VAL A 741 27.01 -32.40 1.51
C VAL A 741 28.34 -31.67 1.70
N PHE A 742 28.53 -30.96 2.81
CA PHE A 742 29.75 -30.20 3.06
C PHE A 742 30.94 -31.07 3.48
N LYS A 743 30.70 -32.22 4.12
CA LYS A 743 31.74 -33.22 4.42
C LYS A 743 32.44 -33.73 3.16
N ALA A 744 31.73 -33.76 2.02
CA ALA A 744 32.27 -34.17 0.73
C ALA A 744 33.07 -33.07 -0.01
N THR A 745 33.19 -31.86 0.56
CA THR A 745 33.93 -30.75 -0.09
C THR A 745 35.45 -30.93 -0.05
N ASN A 746 36.14 -30.33 -1.02
CA ASN A 746 37.61 -30.27 -1.04
C ASN A 746 38.21 -29.16 -0.16
N VAL A 747 37.40 -28.35 0.53
CA VAL A 747 37.87 -27.24 1.38
C VAL A 747 38.77 -27.77 2.49
N PRO A 748 39.98 -27.21 2.74
CA PRO A 748 40.92 -27.74 3.73
C PRO A 748 40.37 -27.85 5.15
N GLU A 749 39.65 -26.84 5.62
CA GLU A 749 39.12 -26.78 6.99
C GLU A 749 37.59 -26.70 6.96
N ILE A 750 36.92 -27.66 7.61
CA ILE A 750 35.45 -27.72 7.68
C ILE A 750 35.05 -27.78 9.16
N ILE A 751 34.21 -26.86 9.59
CA ILE A 751 33.75 -26.75 10.99
C ILE A 751 32.22 -26.75 11.02
N PHE A 752 31.63 -27.66 11.79
CA PHE A 752 30.19 -27.70 12.04
C PHE A 752 29.93 -27.23 13.47
N VAL A 753 29.14 -26.18 13.63
CA VAL A 753 28.75 -25.66 14.94
C VAL A 753 27.28 -26.00 15.19
N ARG A 754 27.05 -27.03 16.01
CA ARG A 754 25.74 -27.53 16.40
C ARG A 754 25.21 -26.73 17.58
N CYS A 755 24.27 -25.83 17.31
CA CYS A 755 23.67 -24.99 18.34
C CYS A 755 22.53 -25.74 19.06
N THR A 756 22.37 -25.48 20.36
CA THR A 756 21.21 -25.93 21.13
C THR A 756 19.99 -25.03 20.88
N TYR A 757 18.89 -25.21 21.62
CA TYR A 757 17.62 -24.51 21.37
C TYR A 757 17.75 -22.98 21.51
N PHE A 758 17.22 -22.19 20.57
CA PHE A 758 17.44 -20.74 20.59
C PHE A 758 16.53 -20.09 21.65
N MET A 759 17.11 -19.30 22.56
CA MET A 759 16.36 -18.61 23.62
C MET A 759 15.29 -17.66 23.05
N GLU A 760 15.55 -17.03 21.91
CA GLU A 760 14.67 -16.06 21.28
C GLU A 760 13.39 -16.70 20.68
N ASN A 761 13.34 -18.02 20.51
CA ASN A 761 12.15 -18.72 20.00
C ASN A 761 10.93 -18.49 20.91
N TRP A 762 11.15 -18.27 22.20
CA TRP A 762 10.09 -17.98 23.18
C TRP A 762 9.40 -16.62 22.98
N THR A 763 9.94 -15.76 22.12
CA THR A 763 9.39 -14.43 21.81
C THR A 763 8.66 -14.37 20.47
N MET A 764 8.53 -15.49 19.74
CA MET A 764 7.93 -15.50 18.40
C MET A 764 6.43 -15.14 18.39
N SER A 765 5.69 -15.53 19.44
CA SER A 765 4.25 -15.23 19.57
C SER A 765 4.01 -13.88 20.24
N THR A 766 4.46 -12.79 19.59
CA THR A 766 4.37 -11.45 20.18
C THR A 766 2.94 -10.99 20.47
N GLU A 767 1.93 -11.54 19.77
CA GLU A 767 0.50 -11.22 19.98
C GLU A 767 -0.01 -11.73 21.32
N THR A 768 0.25 -13.01 21.66
CA THR A 768 -0.19 -13.60 22.93
C THR A 768 0.58 -13.05 24.12
N LEU A 769 1.83 -12.63 23.92
CA LEU A 769 2.64 -11.95 24.95
C LEU A 769 2.21 -10.49 25.19
N LYS A 770 1.60 -9.82 24.19
CA LYS A 770 1.10 -8.45 24.29
C LYS A 770 -0.35 -8.35 24.75
N ALA A 771 -1.05 -9.49 24.89
CA ALA A 771 -2.42 -9.54 25.34
C ALA A 771 -2.60 -8.96 26.77
N PRO A 772 -3.83 -8.55 27.16
CA PRO A 772 -4.11 -8.12 28.54
C PRO A 772 -3.73 -9.17 29.58
N GLU A 773 -3.94 -10.44 29.25
CA GLU A 773 -3.51 -11.63 30.00
C GLU A 773 -2.47 -12.38 29.16
N PRO A 774 -1.16 -12.09 29.34
CA PRO A 774 -0.11 -12.68 28.53
C PRO A 774 0.02 -14.19 28.71
N PHE A 775 0.24 -14.93 27.63
CA PHE A 775 0.58 -16.36 27.70
C PHE A 775 1.44 -16.81 26.52
N PHE A 776 2.09 -17.97 26.66
CA PHE A 776 2.76 -18.67 25.57
C PHE A 776 2.47 -20.18 25.61
N TYR A 777 2.54 -20.83 24.45
CA TYR A 777 2.46 -22.28 24.34
C TYR A 777 3.86 -22.90 24.41
N SER A 778 4.02 -23.92 25.24
CA SER A 778 5.24 -24.73 25.30
C SER A 778 4.99 -26.11 24.69
N THR A 779 5.73 -26.43 23.63
CA THR A 779 5.82 -27.79 23.09
C THR A 779 6.88 -28.62 23.81
N ILE A 780 7.64 -28.00 24.73
CA ILE A 780 8.54 -28.70 25.64
C ILE A 780 7.71 -29.09 26.87
N THR A 781 7.41 -30.37 26.97
CA THR A 781 6.68 -30.96 28.10
C THR A 781 7.45 -32.16 28.67
N PRO A 782 7.44 -32.36 30.01
CA PRO A 782 6.77 -31.54 31.03
C PRO A 782 7.41 -30.14 31.22
N LEU A 783 6.66 -29.18 31.78
CA LEU A 783 7.09 -27.76 31.84
C LEU A 783 8.29 -27.49 32.76
N ASP A 784 8.66 -28.46 33.60
CA ASP A 784 9.85 -28.46 34.46
C ASP A 784 11.04 -29.18 33.82
N PHE A 785 10.91 -29.68 32.59
CA PHE A 785 12.00 -30.31 31.85
C PHE A 785 13.03 -29.28 31.42
N LYS A 786 14.31 -29.57 31.71
CA LYS A 786 15.43 -28.70 31.40
C LYS A 786 15.96 -28.98 30.00
N VAL A 787 15.97 -27.95 29.16
CA VAL A 787 16.54 -28.01 27.81
C VAL A 787 17.73 -27.06 27.74
N ALA A 788 18.83 -27.49 27.12
CA ALA A 788 19.94 -26.61 26.84
C ALA A 788 19.50 -25.55 25.82
N MET A 789 19.69 -24.27 26.17
CA MET A 789 19.33 -23.16 25.30
C MET A 789 20.53 -22.24 25.06
N VAL A 790 20.60 -21.57 23.93
CA VAL A 790 21.66 -20.62 23.57
C VAL A 790 21.07 -19.35 22.96
N ALA A 791 21.65 -18.20 23.25
CA ALA A 791 21.25 -16.92 22.67
C ALA A 791 21.83 -16.72 21.26
N VAL A 792 21.09 -16.08 20.36
CA VAL A 792 21.54 -15.71 19.00
C VAL A 792 22.81 -14.86 19.03
N LYS A 793 22.99 -14.04 20.07
CA LYS A 793 24.21 -13.26 20.31
C LYS A 793 25.46 -14.14 20.48
N ASP A 794 25.36 -15.18 21.31
CA ASP A 794 26.46 -16.12 21.56
C ASP A 794 26.73 -16.98 20.32
N ILE A 795 25.68 -17.37 19.58
CA ILE A 795 25.81 -18.04 18.27
C ILE A 795 26.62 -17.17 17.29
N GLY A 796 26.28 -15.88 17.21
CA GLY A 796 27.00 -14.91 16.39
C GLY A 796 28.49 -14.85 16.73
N GLN A 797 28.80 -14.72 18.02
CA GLN A 797 30.18 -14.63 18.50
C GLN A 797 30.99 -15.91 18.27
N ALA A 798 30.40 -17.08 18.53
CA ALA A 798 31.07 -18.36 18.36
C ALA A 798 31.40 -18.61 16.88
N LEU A 799 30.45 -18.41 15.97
CA LEU A 799 30.64 -18.60 14.54
C LEU A 799 31.63 -17.59 13.95
N ALA A 800 31.52 -16.30 14.33
CA ALA A 800 32.50 -15.28 13.95
C ALA A 800 33.92 -15.66 14.38
N SER A 801 34.08 -16.17 15.60
CA SER A 801 35.38 -16.62 16.13
C SER A 801 35.95 -17.79 15.34
N GLN A 802 35.13 -18.78 14.94
CA GLN A 802 35.60 -19.90 14.11
C GLN A 802 35.99 -19.45 12.70
N LEU A 803 35.30 -18.46 12.11
CA LEU A 803 35.63 -17.95 10.79
C LEU A 803 37.03 -17.32 10.74
N VAL A 804 37.47 -16.65 11.81
CA VAL A 804 38.73 -15.87 11.83
C VAL A 804 39.87 -16.55 12.62
N LYS A 805 39.63 -17.70 13.26
CA LYS A 805 40.61 -18.40 14.10
C LYS A 805 41.90 -18.72 13.34
N GLU A 806 43.08 -18.39 13.86
CA GLU A 806 44.33 -18.70 13.13
C GLU A 806 44.75 -20.17 13.24
N SER A 807 44.29 -20.89 14.25
CA SER A 807 44.60 -22.31 14.46
C SER A 807 43.80 -23.21 13.51
N THR A 808 44.48 -24.16 12.87
CA THR A 808 43.83 -25.25 12.12
C THR A 808 43.00 -26.12 13.07
N PRO A 809 41.77 -26.51 12.69
CA PRO A 809 40.94 -27.40 13.49
C PRO A 809 41.59 -28.79 13.65
N PRO A 810 41.37 -29.49 14.77
CA PRO A 810 42.01 -30.77 15.06
C PRO A 810 41.51 -31.92 14.17
N THR A 811 40.32 -31.81 13.60
CA THR A 811 39.67 -32.82 12.75
C THR A 811 39.01 -32.19 11.52
N LYS A 812 38.72 -33.00 10.49
CA LYS A 812 38.01 -32.56 9.28
C LYS A 812 36.88 -33.56 8.93
N PRO A 813 35.60 -33.19 9.08
CA PRO A 813 35.10 -31.97 9.69
C PRO A 813 35.34 -31.95 11.21
N HIS A 814 35.51 -30.77 11.77
CA HIS A 814 35.52 -30.54 13.21
C HIS A 814 34.13 -30.16 13.68
N VAL A 815 33.59 -30.90 14.66
CA VAL A 815 32.23 -30.68 15.17
C VAL A 815 32.32 -30.06 16.55
N LEU A 816 31.59 -28.96 16.74
CA LEU A 816 31.48 -28.22 17.99
C LEU A 816 30.02 -28.17 18.39
N GLU A 817 29.73 -28.29 19.67
CA GLU A 817 28.42 -27.95 20.21
C GLU A 817 28.45 -26.59 20.89
N LEU A 818 27.41 -25.78 20.65
CA LEU A 818 27.27 -24.48 21.27
C LEU A 818 26.05 -24.47 22.19
N HIS A 819 26.34 -24.39 23.48
CA HIS A 819 25.36 -24.32 24.57
C HIS A 819 25.35 -22.89 25.14
N GLY A 820 24.26 -22.47 25.77
CA GLY A 820 24.26 -21.28 26.62
C GLY A 820 24.92 -21.53 27.98
N PRO A 821 24.79 -20.58 28.93
CA PRO A 821 25.44 -20.67 30.22
C PRO A 821 24.93 -21.88 31.03
N GLN A 822 23.62 -22.17 30.96
CA GLN A 822 22.95 -23.25 31.69
C GLN A 822 21.67 -23.71 30.94
N PRO A 823 21.14 -24.91 31.24
CA PRO A 823 19.84 -25.33 30.71
C PRO A 823 18.68 -24.67 31.48
N TYR A 824 17.56 -24.40 30.79
CA TYR A 824 16.38 -23.74 31.35
C TYR A 824 15.12 -24.58 31.14
N THR A 825 14.12 -24.36 31.98
CA THR A 825 12.78 -24.96 31.87
C THR A 825 11.79 -23.98 31.23
N PRO A 826 10.69 -24.46 30.63
CA PRO A 826 9.54 -23.61 30.29
C PRO A 826 9.02 -22.76 31.47
N LEU A 827 9.13 -23.23 32.71
CA LEU A 827 8.79 -22.42 33.89
C LEU A 827 9.78 -21.29 34.15
N ASP A 828 11.07 -21.48 33.88
CA ASP A 828 12.06 -20.40 33.96
C ASP A 828 11.76 -19.33 32.90
N VAL A 829 11.38 -19.74 31.69
CA VAL A 829 10.93 -18.83 30.62
C VAL A 829 9.70 -18.04 31.04
N LYS A 830 8.71 -18.68 31.67
CA LYS A 830 7.53 -18.02 32.23
C LYS A 830 7.92 -16.92 33.22
N ASN A 831 8.83 -17.22 34.14
CA ASN A 831 9.28 -16.29 35.17
C ASN A 831 10.02 -15.10 34.55
N VAL A 832 10.92 -15.36 33.60
CA VAL A 832 11.67 -14.32 32.88
C VAL A 832 10.74 -13.43 32.05
N LEU A 833 9.81 -14.01 31.27
CA LEU A 833 8.82 -13.23 30.51
C LEU A 833 7.95 -12.39 31.43
N SER A 834 7.55 -12.93 32.58
CA SER A 834 6.75 -12.18 33.55
C SER A 834 7.51 -10.98 34.12
N GLN A 835 8.81 -11.17 34.39
CA GLN A 835 9.69 -10.11 34.86
C GLN A 835 9.92 -9.04 33.78
N VAL A 836 10.18 -9.43 32.54
CA VAL A 836 10.48 -8.50 31.43
C VAL A 836 9.25 -7.70 30.99
N LEU A 837 8.06 -8.31 31.01
CA LEU A 837 6.80 -7.68 30.60
C LEU A 837 6.10 -6.92 31.74
N GLU A 838 6.61 -7.02 32.97
CA GLU A 838 5.98 -6.49 34.19
C GLU A 838 4.52 -6.95 34.36
N LYS A 839 4.23 -8.19 33.95
CA LYS A 839 2.89 -8.82 33.97
C LYS A 839 3.00 -10.30 34.27
N GLU A 840 1.97 -10.89 34.87
CA GLU A 840 1.93 -12.34 35.04
C GLU A 840 1.70 -13.02 33.67
N VAL A 841 2.63 -13.89 33.27
CA VAL A 841 2.57 -14.64 32.02
C VAL A 841 2.20 -16.09 32.32
N GLU A 842 1.23 -16.65 31.60
CA GLU A 842 0.86 -18.07 31.71
C GLU A 842 1.67 -18.94 30.72
N ALA A 843 2.17 -20.10 31.18
CA ALA A 843 2.78 -21.11 30.33
C ALA A 843 1.77 -22.24 30.07
N ARG A 844 1.32 -22.38 28.82
CA ARG A 844 0.33 -23.40 28.42
C ARG A 844 1.05 -24.58 27.76
N ALA A 845 0.99 -25.75 28.40
CA ALA A 845 1.57 -26.97 27.85
C ALA A 845 0.80 -27.45 26.62
N VAL A 846 1.53 -27.94 25.62
CA VAL A 846 0.98 -28.67 24.48
C VAL A 846 1.47 -30.11 24.60
N GLU A 847 0.59 -31.01 25.01
CA GLU A 847 0.95 -32.41 25.22
C GLU A 847 1.31 -33.12 23.91
N LYS A 848 2.10 -34.19 24.00
CA LYS A 848 2.61 -34.93 22.84
C LYS A 848 1.52 -35.35 21.85
N GLN A 849 0.34 -35.73 22.36
CA GLN A 849 -0.83 -36.13 21.57
C GLN A 849 -1.47 -34.96 20.81
N ASP A 850 -1.31 -33.73 21.29
CA ASP A 850 -1.92 -32.52 20.75
C ASP A 850 -0.96 -31.77 19.79
N LEU A 851 0.32 -32.16 19.74
CA LEU A 851 1.31 -31.56 18.84
C LEU A 851 0.90 -31.57 17.35
N PRO A 852 0.32 -32.65 16.78
CA PRO A 852 -0.12 -32.62 15.37
C PRO A 852 -1.21 -31.58 15.12
N ALA A 853 -2.17 -31.46 16.04
CA ALA A 853 -3.25 -30.47 15.94
C ALA A 853 -2.75 -29.04 16.19
N PHE A 854 -1.77 -28.88 17.08
CA PHE A 854 -1.11 -27.60 17.35
C PHE A 854 -0.34 -27.10 16.13
N TYR A 855 0.54 -27.94 15.57
CA TYR A 855 1.31 -27.60 14.38
C TYR A 855 0.43 -27.50 13.13
N GLY A 856 -0.68 -28.25 13.04
CA GLY A 856 -1.64 -28.12 11.93
C GLY A 856 -2.37 -26.77 11.86
N LYS A 857 -2.30 -25.93 12.90
CA LYS A 857 -2.76 -24.53 12.84
C LYS A 857 -1.74 -23.60 12.19
N ILE A 858 -0.47 -24.00 12.12
CA ILE A 858 0.67 -23.16 11.74
C ILE A 858 1.25 -23.61 10.40
N PHE A 859 1.32 -24.92 10.16
CA PHE A 859 2.03 -25.53 9.04
C PHE A 859 1.09 -26.37 8.17
N PRO A 860 1.40 -26.49 6.85
CA PRO A 860 0.64 -27.34 5.95
C PRO A 860 0.80 -28.84 6.30
N PRO A 861 -0.19 -29.70 5.97
CA PRO A 861 -0.24 -31.09 6.42
C PRO A 861 1.02 -31.92 6.15
N GLN A 862 1.73 -31.63 5.06
CA GLN A 862 2.89 -32.38 4.58
C GLN A 862 4.10 -32.30 5.52
N ILE A 863 4.25 -31.22 6.28
CA ILE A 863 5.41 -31.01 7.16
C ILE A 863 5.07 -31.16 8.65
N ILE A 864 3.79 -31.33 9.04
CA ILE A 864 3.37 -31.44 10.45
C ILE A 864 4.18 -32.51 11.18
N ASN A 865 4.33 -33.69 10.58
CA ASN A 865 5.06 -34.81 11.19
C ASN A 865 6.53 -34.46 11.45
N GLU A 866 7.18 -33.71 10.56
CA GLU A 866 8.58 -33.28 10.71
C GLU A 866 8.75 -32.32 11.91
N TRP A 867 7.76 -31.46 12.16
CA TRP A 867 7.76 -30.56 13.32
C TRP A 867 7.42 -31.26 14.63
N VAL A 868 6.50 -32.25 14.59
CA VAL A 868 6.20 -33.12 15.75
C VAL A 868 7.41 -33.96 16.14
N GLU A 869 8.08 -34.56 15.16
CA GLU A 869 9.28 -35.38 15.38
C GLU A 869 10.42 -34.53 15.95
N MET A 870 10.68 -33.34 15.39
CA MET A 870 11.66 -32.41 15.95
C MET A 870 11.32 -32.00 17.39
N ALA A 871 10.06 -31.67 17.69
CA ALA A 871 9.65 -31.27 19.02
C ALA A 871 9.83 -32.38 20.06
N THR A 872 9.65 -33.64 19.66
CA THR A 872 9.71 -34.80 20.57
C THR A 872 11.10 -35.41 20.69
N CYS A 873 12.01 -35.17 19.73
CA CYS A 873 13.33 -35.81 19.72
C CYS A 873 14.24 -35.35 20.88
N PHE A 874 13.99 -34.18 21.48
CA PHE A 874 14.74 -33.66 22.63
C PHE A 874 14.04 -33.84 23.99
N LEU A 875 12.80 -34.34 23.99
CA LEU A 875 12.03 -34.57 25.22
C LEU A 875 12.45 -35.90 25.88
N PRO A 876 12.03 -36.17 27.13
CA PRO A 876 12.32 -37.44 27.79
C PRO A 876 11.98 -38.66 26.92
N GLY A 877 12.96 -39.53 26.69
CA GLY A 877 12.87 -40.71 25.81
C GLY A 877 13.05 -40.42 24.32
N GLY A 878 13.40 -39.19 23.95
CA GLY A 878 13.73 -38.79 22.58
C GLY A 878 15.16 -39.17 22.18
N ILE A 879 15.39 -39.41 20.90
CA ILE A 879 16.70 -39.90 20.41
C ILE A 879 17.83 -38.87 20.51
N ALA A 880 17.50 -37.58 20.59
CA ALA A 880 18.45 -36.49 20.75
C ALA A 880 18.48 -35.95 22.21
N GLU A 881 17.84 -36.66 23.14
CA GLU A 881 17.99 -36.41 24.58
C GLU A 881 19.44 -36.73 25.00
N LYS A 882 20.19 -35.69 25.35
CA LYS A 882 21.56 -35.84 25.89
C LYS A 882 21.56 -35.58 27.37
N ASP A 883 22.21 -36.47 28.11
CA ASP A 883 22.54 -36.23 29.51
C ASP A 883 23.54 -35.06 29.59
N THR A 884 23.04 -33.90 30.02
CA THR A 884 23.79 -32.63 30.09
C THR A 884 25.02 -32.66 31.01
N THR A 885 25.27 -33.79 31.69
CA THR A 885 26.37 -34.01 32.63
C THR A 885 27.55 -34.83 32.07
N ASN A 886 27.41 -35.48 30.91
CA ASN A 886 28.46 -36.36 30.35
C ASN A 886 28.82 -35.97 28.91
N SER A 887 29.90 -35.21 28.75
CA SER A 887 30.42 -34.79 27.45
C SER A 887 31.27 -35.90 26.83
N GLY A 888 30.65 -36.77 26.02
CA GLY A 888 31.37 -37.63 25.08
C GLY A 888 31.91 -36.83 23.89
N ASP A 889 33.13 -37.16 23.42
CA ASP A 889 33.83 -36.92 22.13
C ASP A 889 33.65 -35.60 21.33
N VAL A 890 32.83 -34.65 21.75
CA VAL A 890 32.53 -33.40 21.02
C VAL A 890 32.86 -32.19 21.88
N ASP A 891 33.60 -31.25 21.30
CA ASP A 891 34.02 -30.02 21.97
C ASP A 891 32.81 -29.09 22.20
N ILE A 892 32.56 -28.74 23.47
CA ILE A 892 31.44 -27.87 23.87
C ILE A 892 31.94 -26.45 24.13
N ILE A 893 31.35 -25.49 23.43
CA ILE A 893 31.48 -24.05 23.70
C ILE A 893 30.27 -23.60 24.52
N ARG A 894 30.51 -22.85 25.60
CA ARG A 894 29.44 -22.25 26.41
C ARG A 894 29.37 -20.73 26.18
N GLY A 895 28.18 -20.29 25.77
CA GLY A 895 27.77 -18.90 25.72
C GLY A 895 27.67 -18.28 27.11
N LYS A 896 27.64 -16.96 27.17
CA LYS A 896 27.62 -16.18 28.42
C LYS A 896 26.32 -15.41 28.62
N THR A 897 25.47 -15.34 27.61
CA THR A 897 24.23 -14.56 27.63
C THR A 897 23.16 -15.34 28.38
N GLU A 898 22.66 -14.77 29.49
CA GLU A 898 21.59 -15.38 30.29
C GLU A 898 20.23 -15.24 29.60
N LEU A 899 19.27 -16.12 29.94
CA LEU A 899 17.92 -16.15 29.36
C LEU A 899 17.20 -14.79 29.43
N ILE A 900 17.33 -14.08 30.55
CA ILE A 900 16.72 -12.75 30.73
C ILE A 900 17.27 -11.72 29.76
N GLU A 901 18.59 -11.71 29.53
CA GLU A 901 19.23 -10.78 28.61
C GLU A 901 18.80 -11.06 27.17
N ALA A 902 18.73 -12.35 26.79
CA ALA A 902 18.31 -12.78 25.46
C ALA A 902 16.84 -12.42 25.17
N ILE A 903 15.93 -12.70 26.11
CA ILE A 903 14.50 -12.38 25.97
C ILE A 903 14.28 -10.86 25.94
N GLN A 904 14.95 -10.11 26.82
CA GLN A 904 14.85 -8.66 26.84
C GLN A 904 15.35 -8.03 25.53
N ALA A 905 16.47 -8.51 24.98
CA ALA A 905 16.99 -8.04 23.71
C ALA A 905 16.09 -8.41 22.51
N ALA A 906 15.32 -9.49 22.60
CA ALA A 906 14.43 -9.92 21.52
C ALA A 906 13.07 -9.20 21.51
N LEU A 907 12.62 -8.68 22.65
CA LEU A 907 11.35 -7.94 22.78
C LEU A 907 11.49 -6.43 22.53
N ASN A 908 12.70 -5.88 22.66
CA ASN A 908 13.06 -4.49 22.34
C ASN A 908 13.40 -4.32 20.87
#